data_AF-A0A5M5X2J9-F1
#
_entry.id   AF-A0A5M5X2J9-F1
#
_cell.length_a   1.000
_cell.length_b   1.000
_cell.length_c   1.000
_cell.angle_alpha   90.00
_cell.angle_beta   90.00
_cell.angle_gamma   90.00
#
_symmetry.space_group_name_H-M   'P 1'
#
loop_
_entity.id
_entity.type
_entity.pdbx_description
1 polymer ?
#
loop_
_entity_poly.entity_id
_entity_poly.type
_entity_poly.pdbx_seq_one_letter_code
_entity_poly.pdbx_strand_id
1 'polypeptide(L)'
;MIDNIKLANYKSFFADQVKEAIDEQQKINRSQMRNLFKTGELSLAYVDSIQHETGMIILKCPRRMAPRLKVQKSVCIIKKGAKQALGEHVTEWTCRWEEFVDNKDFHSPGSDMTPMYYVHTGDSNYDYVACSGFSFKLYDILSKALADGKSLSLIVHNPFPPVEYFRNLASYMDAFSSNEELNLEPTIDYEEWTPEELAFDEQKPTGISDTIIDTLANEHCCIVQGPPGTGKSYTIASVISSYLDAGKTVCVTTMANKGLIELIKQKPLQKYVKEGRVSKTNLSIDERKQMSGVKAASADLQVPGGEMLCATNYQLSSVFSEKKMTLYGLPQYNLVVIEEASQAFLTAIVAFKQLGMDCMIVGDPMQLPPIVNLNNPQYNSWNVSTQVEGLKTMALGSQIKSYCIVTTFRLTSRSAALTKCFYGNRFVSVKKEYLDFADANSPLFPSEGGVLYHCTYDARNGVYSDKADAIIRNVIDTMEKHYSTRSLAIITPFRDSVKELQKRFCTSDIELDITIETIDRIQGMTVDYAVLYVPGRNHGFALEDRRFNVATSRSLSTTLIISDIPLNEFHTVSPIVMQFVDNCDKYDGRAQVIKNDRLEAEPIAEPSRPVEATPKQEISTPVIGVKVVGKIDLSKFERKKKELSSDKKNYYIIDTNVFVNCPDIISKIDNKYPVILSAKVTDELDKMKIKLDDEGKRNAEKALRNLNNETQHEIIYEFADTSLLPEDFDKRSPDNMIVSVALKYKEHNPIMLTSDNGLQLKCKILGVSTVSLKNFLRR
;
A
#
# COMPACT_ATOMS: atom_id res chain seq x y z
N MET A 1 1.82 11.25 31.70
CA MET A 1 3.22 11.44 31.23
C MET A 1 3.55 10.54 30.05
N ILE A 2 3.09 9.28 30.02
CA ILE A 2 3.34 8.32 28.92
C ILE A 2 2.60 8.73 27.62
N ASP A 3 1.33 9.15 27.70
CA ASP A 3 0.53 9.53 26.51
C ASP A 3 1.13 10.72 25.75
N ASN A 4 1.79 11.63 26.47
CA ASN A 4 2.40 12.81 25.87
C ASN A 4 3.68 12.47 25.06
N ILE A 5 4.36 11.37 25.40
CA ILE A 5 5.53 10.87 24.66
C ILE A 5 5.08 10.21 23.36
N LYS A 6 4.00 9.42 23.41
CA LYS A 6 3.46 8.72 22.24
C LYS A 6 2.99 9.70 21.16
N LEU A 7 2.22 10.73 21.55
CA LEU A 7 1.82 11.79 20.62
C LEU A 7 3.02 12.56 20.05
N ALA A 8 4.06 12.83 20.87
CA ALA A 8 5.28 13.46 20.38
C ALA A 8 6.01 12.60 19.34
N ASN A 9 6.05 11.28 19.53
CA ASN A 9 6.62 10.34 18.56
C ASN A 9 5.83 10.32 17.25
N TYR A 10 4.49 10.31 17.30
CA TYR A 10 3.68 10.37 16.07
C TYR A 10 3.80 11.69 15.33
N LYS A 11 3.89 12.82 16.05
CA LYS A 11 4.22 14.11 15.43
C LYS A 11 5.60 14.08 14.78
N SER A 12 6.58 13.43 15.41
CA SER A 12 7.92 13.28 14.85
C SER A 12 7.90 12.42 13.58
N PHE A 13 7.10 11.35 13.56
CA PHE A 13 6.84 10.56 12.35
C PHE A 13 6.29 11.42 11.20
N PHE A 14 5.25 12.23 11.46
CA PHE A 14 4.71 13.13 10.43
C PHE A 14 5.70 14.21 10.01
N ALA A 15 6.50 14.75 10.94
CA ALA A 15 7.57 15.70 10.63
C ALA A 15 8.65 15.07 9.74
N ASP A 16 9.01 13.81 9.97
CA ASP A 16 9.93 13.06 9.12
C ASP A 16 9.37 12.89 7.70
N GLN A 17 8.09 12.54 7.55
CA GLN A 17 7.44 12.46 6.22
C GLN A 17 7.47 13.81 5.49
N VAL A 18 7.22 14.92 6.20
CA VAL A 18 7.30 16.28 5.64
C VAL A 18 8.72 16.61 5.22
N LYS A 19 9.70 16.31 6.07
CA LYS A 19 11.12 16.60 5.82
C LYS A 19 11.60 15.85 4.58
N GLU A 20 11.28 14.57 4.46
CA GLU A 20 11.66 13.77 3.30
C GLU A 20 11.09 14.34 1.99
N ALA A 21 9.80 14.67 1.97
CA ALA A 21 9.16 15.28 0.81
C ALA A 21 9.81 16.63 0.42
N ILE A 22 10.22 17.43 1.41
CA ILE A 22 10.96 18.68 1.18
C ILE A 22 12.36 18.40 0.64
N ASP A 23 13.09 17.44 1.21
CA ASP A 23 14.46 17.10 0.81
C ASP A 23 14.48 16.55 -0.64
N GLU A 24 13.52 15.72 -1.03
CA GLU A 24 13.33 15.27 -2.41
C GLU A 24 13.03 16.45 -3.35
N GLN A 25 12.10 17.33 -2.97
CA GLN A 25 11.78 18.50 -3.76
C GLN A 25 12.97 19.46 -3.88
N GLN A 26 13.80 19.60 -2.84
CA GLN A 26 14.99 20.44 -2.88
C GLN A 26 16.03 19.94 -3.89
N LYS A 27 16.15 18.61 -4.08
CA LYS A 27 17.00 18.03 -5.13
C LYS A 27 16.53 18.46 -6.52
N ILE A 28 15.21 18.47 -6.75
CA ILE A 28 14.60 18.96 -8.00
C ILE A 28 14.82 20.47 -8.15
N ASN A 29 14.51 21.24 -7.11
CA ASN A 29 14.61 22.70 -7.09
C ASN A 29 16.00 23.22 -7.44
N ARG A 30 17.05 22.57 -6.91
CA ARG A 30 18.46 22.93 -7.16
C ARG A 30 19.00 22.44 -8.50
N SER A 31 18.27 21.55 -9.18
CA SER A 31 18.67 21.03 -10.47
C SER A 31 18.38 22.04 -11.59
N GLN A 32 19.27 22.09 -12.58
CA GLN A 32 19.06 22.91 -13.78
C GLN A 32 17.88 22.36 -14.59
N MET A 33 17.03 23.25 -15.12
CA MET A 33 15.85 22.86 -15.89
C MET A 33 16.20 21.95 -17.07
N ARG A 34 17.27 22.23 -17.82
CA ARG A 34 17.76 21.35 -18.90
C ARG A 34 17.99 19.91 -18.48
N ASN A 35 18.42 19.67 -17.23
CA ASN A 35 18.65 18.32 -16.72
C ASN A 35 17.33 17.67 -16.33
N LEU A 36 16.41 18.44 -15.75
CA LEU A 36 15.08 17.94 -15.39
C LEU A 36 14.24 17.57 -16.62
N PHE A 37 14.38 18.29 -17.74
CA PHE A 37 13.80 17.87 -19.03
C PHE A 37 14.42 16.56 -19.54
N LYS A 38 15.73 16.38 -19.40
CA LYS A 38 16.42 15.15 -19.80
C LYS A 38 16.01 13.93 -18.96
N THR A 39 15.77 14.12 -17.67
CA THR A 39 15.32 13.05 -16.76
C THR A 39 13.81 12.81 -16.81
N GLY A 40 13.04 13.69 -17.45
CA GLY A 40 11.58 13.61 -17.53
C GLY A 40 10.84 14.08 -16.27
N GLU A 41 11.52 14.80 -15.37
CA GLU A 41 10.88 15.46 -14.22
C GLU A 41 10.09 16.70 -14.66
N LEU A 42 10.55 17.35 -15.74
CA LEU A 42 9.81 18.38 -16.46
C LEU A 42 9.47 17.88 -17.86
N SER A 43 8.29 18.23 -18.34
CA SER A 43 7.87 18.07 -19.73
C SER A 43 7.51 19.41 -20.34
N LEU A 44 7.97 19.66 -21.56
CA LEU A 44 7.53 20.78 -22.37
C LEU A 44 6.31 20.37 -23.18
N ALA A 45 5.27 21.20 -23.17
CA ALA A 45 4.07 20.96 -23.95
C ALA A 45 3.58 22.25 -24.61
N TYR A 46 2.80 22.10 -25.67
CA TYR A 46 2.12 23.19 -26.37
C TYR A 46 0.64 22.88 -26.41
N VAL A 47 -0.21 23.89 -26.17
CA VAL A 47 -1.65 23.71 -26.28
C VAL A 47 -2.02 23.61 -27.76
N ASP A 48 -2.53 22.45 -28.16
CA ASP A 48 -2.90 22.17 -29.54
C ASP A 48 -4.37 22.50 -29.79
N SER A 49 -5.27 21.87 -29.04
CA SER A 49 -6.71 21.98 -29.23
C SER A 49 -7.48 21.67 -27.93
N ILE A 50 -8.79 21.92 -27.93
CA ILE A 50 -9.70 21.61 -26.82
C ILE A 50 -10.86 20.79 -27.35
N GLN A 51 -11.18 19.70 -26.65
CA GLN A 51 -12.40 18.93 -26.86
C GLN A 51 -13.54 19.58 -26.07
N HIS A 52 -14.41 20.33 -26.74
CA HIS A 52 -15.43 21.13 -26.07
C HIS A 52 -16.53 20.29 -25.41
N GLU A 53 -16.75 19.06 -25.86
CA GLU A 53 -17.74 18.14 -25.32
C GLU A 53 -17.27 17.58 -23.97
N THR A 54 -16.01 17.16 -23.88
CA THR A 54 -15.43 16.53 -22.69
C THR A 54 -14.77 17.54 -21.74
N GLY A 55 -14.35 18.69 -22.26
CA GLY A 55 -13.51 19.64 -21.52
C GLY A 55 -12.04 19.24 -21.43
N MET A 56 -11.60 18.22 -22.16
CA MET A 56 -10.21 17.83 -22.23
C MET A 56 -9.40 18.79 -23.10
N ILE A 57 -8.12 18.96 -22.77
CA ILE A 57 -7.17 19.79 -23.52
C ILE A 57 -6.15 18.86 -24.17
N ILE A 58 -5.94 19.02 -25.47
CA ILE A 58 -4.92 18.27 -26.21
C ILE A 58 -3.59 19.03 -26.12
N LEU A 59 -2.60 18.37 -25.56
CA LEU A 59 -1.25 18.86 -25.45
C LEU A 59 -0.34 18.20 -26.49
N LYS A 60 0.36 19.01 -27.26
CA LYS A 60 1.42 18.61 -28.17
C LYS A 60 2.76 18.64 -27.43
N CYS A 61 3.37 17.49 -27.20
CA CYS A 61 4.65 17.34 -26.49
C CYS A 61 5.75 16.93 -27.49
N PRO A 62 6.98 17.49 -27.42
CA PRO A 62 8.09 16.94 -28.20
C PRO A 62 8.28 15.45 -27.91
N ARG A 63 8.72 14.69 -28.91
CA ARG A 63 8.80 13.23 -28.81
C ARG A 63 9.60 12.78 -27.57
N ARG A 64 9.08 11.78 -26.85
CA ARG A 64 9.63 11.24 -25.59
C ARG A 64 9.58 12.21 -24.39
N MET A 65 8.97 13.38 -24.54
CA MET A 65 8.73 14.32 -23.43
C MET A 65 7.31 14.24 -22.89
N ALA A 66 6.42 13.46 -23.49
CA ALA A 66 5.06 13.32 -22.98
C ALA A 66 5.07 12.86 -21.50
N PRO A 67 4.25 13.50 -20.64
CA PRO A 67 4.13 13.09 -19.26
C PRO A 67 3.46 11.71 -19.16
N ARG A 68 3.80 10.96 -18.10
CA ARG A 68 3.16 9.66 -17.80
C ARG A 68 1.64 9.82 -17.70
N LEU A 69 0.92 8.88 -18.32
CA LEU A 69 -0.55 8.83 -18.31
C LEU A 69 -1.10 8.40 -16.95
N LYS A 70 -2.35 8.80 -16.68
CA LYS A 70 -3.17 8.47 -15.48
C LYS A 70 -2.52 8.88 -14.14
N VAL A 71 -1.58 9.81 -14.19
CA VAL A 71 -0.93 10.40 -13.01
C VAL A 71 -1.22 11.89 -12.99
N GLN A 72 -1.70 12.40 -11.86
CA GLN A 72 -1.89 13.84 -11.67
C GLN A 72 -0.53 14.55 -11.81
N LYS A 73 -0.54 15.63 -12.57
CA LYS A 73 0.58 16.54 -12.82
C LYS A 73 0.16 17.95 -12.45
N SER A 74 1.15 18.80 -12.19
CA SER A 74 0.97 20.24 -12.17
C SER A 74 1.45 20.83 -13.48
N VAL A 75 0.83 21.94 -13.89
CA VAL A 75 1.10 22.61 -15.15
C VAL A 75 1.05 24.12 -14.98
N CYS A 76 1.96 24.83 -15.63
CA CYS A 76 1.97 26.29 -15.69
C CYS A 76 2.26 26.78 -17.11
N ILE A 77 1.73 27.97 -17.45
CA ILE A 77 2.00 28.62 -18.74
C ILE A 77 3.35 29.34 -18.65
N ILE A 78 4.20 29.14 -19.64
CA ILE A 78 5.44 29.91 -19.81
C ILE A 78 5.10 31.31 -20.31
N LYS A 79 5.48 32.33 -19.53
CA LYS A 79 5.28 33.74 -19.91
C LYS A 79 6.38 34.21 -20.86
N LYS A 80 6.08 35.30 -21.59
CA LYS A 80 7.05 35.95 -22.50
C LYS A 80 8.32 36.42 -21.77
N GLY A 81 8.19 36.85 -20.51
CA GLY A 81 9.32 37.29 -19.69
C GLY A 81 10.38 36.20 -19.51
N ALA A 82 9.97 34.93 -19.35
CA ALA A 82 10.91 33.81 -19.26
C ALA A 82 11.75 33.67 -20.54
N LYS A 83 11.11 33.68 -21.70
CA LYS A 83 11.80 33.54 -23.00
C LYS A 83 12.72 34.72 -23.30
N GLN A 84 12.32 35.93 -22.93
CA GLN A 84 13.16 37.12 -23.05
C GLN A 84 14.42 37.05 -22.17
N ALA A 85 14.30 36.50 -20.96
CA ALA A 85 15.40 36.41 -20.00
C ALA A 85 16.31 35.19 -20.21
N LEU A 86 15.74 34.04 -20.61
CA LEU A 86 16.42 32.73 -20.64
C LEU A 86 16.65 32.19 -22.05
N GLY A 87 16.09 32.84 -23.08
CA GLY A 87 16.15 32.42 -24.48
C GLY A 87 14.93 31.61 -24.94
N GLU A 88 14.80 31.42 -26.25
CA GLU A 88 13.65 30.74 -26.87
C GLU A 88 13.67 29.21 -26.69
N HIS A 89 14.85 28.62 -26.53
CA HIS A 89 15.03 27.16 -26.41
C HIS A 89 14.82 26.69 -24.96
N VAL A 90 13.56 26.51 -24.56
CA VAL A 90 13.14 26.16 -23.19
C VAL A 90 13.87 24.94 -22.61
N THR A 91 14.09 23.91 -23.42
CA THR A 91 14.76 22.66 -22.98
C THR A 91 16.25 22.82 -22.70
N GLU A 92 16.84 23.95 -23.09
CA GLU A 92 18.26 24.26 -22.90
C GLU A 92 18.52 25.22 -21.72
N TRP A 93 17.46 25.72 -21.08
CA TRP A 93 17.56 26.65 -19.97
C TRP A 93 18.41 26.09 -18.82
N THR A 94 19.40 26.88 -18.42
CA THR A 94 20.40 26.52 -17.41
C THR A 94 20.05 27.03 -16.00
N CYS A 95 19.01 27.86 -15.88
CA CYS A 95 18.48 28.29 -14.58
C CYS A 95 18.01 27.07 -13.79
N ARG A 96 18.04 27.23 -12.46
CA ARG A 96 17.50 26.22 -11.55
C ARG A 96 15.98 26.25 -11.56
N TRP A 97 15.35 25.15 -11.18
CA TRP A 97 13.90 25.10 -11.09
C TRP A 97 13.36 26.07 -10.04
N GLU A 98 14.05 26.25 -8.91
CA GLU A 98 13.69 27.25 -7.88
C GLU A 98 13.68 28.68 -8.44
N GLU A 99 14.72 29.06 -9.19
CA GLU A 99 14.82 30.39 -9.82
C GLU A 99 13.67 30.65 -10.80
N PHE A 100 13.23 29.60 -11.50
CA PHE A 100 12.08 29.70 -12.40
C PHE A 100 10.77 29.89 -11.64
N VAL A 101 10.53 29.09 -10.60
CA VAL A 101 9.29 29.11 -9.80
C VAL A 101 9.16 30.37 -8.95
N ASP A 102 10.27 30.93 -8.46
CA ASP A 102 10.25 32.15 -7.64
C ASP A 102 9.99 33.41 -8.50
N ASN A 103 10.32 33.36 -9.80
CA ASN A 103 10.12 34.47 -10.70
C ASN A 103 8.70 34.48 -11.32
N LYS A 104 7.82 35.28 -10.72
CA LYS A 104 6.42 35.43 -11.17
C LYS A 104 6.29 35.97 -12.60
N ASP A 105 7.31 36.59 -13.19
CA ASP A 105 7.30 37.03 -14.58
C ASP A 105 7.57 35.89 -15.57
N PHE A 106 8.02 34.72 -15.08
CA PHE A 106 8.36 33.58 -15.92
C PHE A 106 7.19 32.64 -16.18
N HIS A 107 6.22 32.56 -15.27
CA HIS A 107 5.10 31.64 -15.43
C HIS A 107 3.76 32.15 -14.88
N SER A 108 2.67 31.54 -15.32
CA SER A 108 1.36 31.69 -14.67
C SER A 108 1.33 30.95 -13.33
N PRO A 109 0.36 31.24 -12.43
CA PRO A 109 0.04 30.30 -11.36
C PRO A 109 -0.18 28.88 -11.92
N GLY A 110 0.25 27.89 -11.16
CA GLY A 110 0.05 26.48 -11.52
C GLY A 110 -1.41 26.06 -11.47
N SER A 111 -1.74 25.00 -12.20
CA SER A 111 -2.99 24.25 -12.10
C SER A 111 -2.65 22.76 -12.11
N ASP A 112 -3.57 21.92 -11.68
CA ASP A 112 -3.44 20.48 -11.89
C ASP A 112 -3.95 20.09 -13.27
N MET A 113 -3.47 18.94 -13.76
CA MET A 113 -4.02 18.19 -14.88
C MET A 113 -3.69 16.71 -14.75
N THR A 114 -4.36 15.84 -15.51
CA THR A 114 -4.04 14.41 -15.61
C THR A 114 -3.96 14.03 -17.09
N PRO A 115 -2.80 13.56 -17.59
CA PRO A 115 -2.68 13.04 -18.94
C PRO A 115 -3.44 11.72 -19.06
N MET A 116 -4.31 11.56 -20.06
CA MET A 116 -5.28 10.47 -20.11
C MET A 116 -4.95 9.39 -21.13
N TYR A 117 -4.67 9.77 -22.38
CA TYR A 117 -4.35 8.87 -23.49
C TYR A 117 -3.56 9.62 -24.57
N TYR A 118 -2.78 8.88 -25.37
CA TYR A 118 -2.10 9.43 -26.53
C TYR A 118 -3.08 9.62 -27.70
N VAL A 119 -2.91 10.69 -28.48
CA VAL A 119 -3.69 10.98 -29.69
C VAL A 119 -2.80 10.79 -30.92
N HIS A 120 -3.24 9.99 -31.88
CA HIS A 120 -2.54 9.77 -33.14
C HIS A 120 -2.89 10.86 -34.16
N THR A 121 -1.85 11.55 -34.62
CA THR A 121 -1.98 12.67 -35.59
C THR A 121 -1.10 12.48 -36.83
N GLY A 122 -0.34 11.38 -36.89
CA GLY A 122 0.61 11.08 -37.98
C GLY A 122 1.93 11.86 -37.94
N ASP A 123 2.07 12.85 -37.04
CA ASP A 123 3.30 13.64 -36.87
C ASP A 123 4.35 12.86 -36.06
N SER A 124 5.43 12.44 -36.71
CA SER A 124 6.48 11.64 -36.05
C SER A 124 7.38 12.44 -35.09
N ASN A 125 7.24 13.76 -35.01
CA ASN A 125 8.10 14.61 -34.17
C ASN A 125 7.50 14.92 -32.79
N TYR A 126 6.21 14.65 -32.60
CA TYR A 126 5.48 15.01 -31.39
C TYR A 126 4.58 13.88 -30.90
N ASP A 127 4.44 13.79 -29.58
CA ASP A 127 3.45 12.98 -28.91
C ASP A 127 2.28 13.90 -28.52
N TYR A 128 1.06 13.59 -28.98
CA TYR A 128 -0.14 14.35 -28.59
C TYR A 128 -0.83 13.61 -27.45
N VAL A 129 -1.27 14.34 -26.43
CA VAL A 129 -1.83 13.75 -25.22
C VAL A 129 -3.09 14.51 -24.82
N ALA A 130 -4.20 13.78 -24.66
CA ALA A 130 -5.42 14.35 -24.10
C ALA A 130 -5.29 14.44 -22.58
N CYS A 131 -5.56 15.62 -22.01
CA CYS A 131 -5.41 15.89 -20.59
C CYS A 131 -6.72 16.39 -19.97
N SER A 132 -7.05 15.90 -18.77
CA SER A 132 -8.21 16.31 -17.96
C SER A 132 -7.75 17.01 -16.66
N GLY A 133 -8.69 17.39 -15.77
CA GLY A 133 -8.36 17.88 -14.43
C GLY A 133 -8.00 19.36 -14.33
N PHE A 134 -8.14 20.12 -15.42
CA PHE A 134 -7.85 21.56 -15.44
C PHE A 134 -8.86 22.35 -14.60
N SER A 135 -8.36 23.39 -13.93
CA SER A 135 -9.20 24.40 -13.27
C SER A 135 -9.94 25.28 -14.30
N PHE A 136 -11.11 25.81 -13.92
CA PHE A 136 -11.89 26.73 -14.75
C PHE A 136 -11.06 27.92 -15.26
N LYS A 137 -10.31 28.55 -14.35
CA LYS A 137 -9.50 29.73 -14.66
C LYS A 137 -8.43 29.44 -15.72
N LEU A 138 -7.74 28.29 -15.63
CA LEU A 138 -6.74 27.95 -16.62
C LEU A 138 -7.40 27.55 -17.95
N TYR A 139 -8.46 26.75 -17.91
CA TYR A 139 -9.21 26.36 -19.10
C TYR A 139 -9.66 27.58 -19.92
N ASP A 140 -10.21 28.62 -19.27
CA ASP A 140 -10.66 29.84 -19.95
C ASP A 140 -9.51 30.60 -20.62
N ILE A 141 -8.35 30.68 -19.95
CA ILE A 141 -7.15 31.32 -20.52
C ILE A 141 -6.68 30.57 -21.77
N LEU A 142 -6.63 29.23 -21.71
CA LEU A 142 -6.18 28.41 -22.83
C LEU A 142 -7.19 28.45 -23.99
N SER A 143 -8.49 28.37 -23.70
CA SER A 143 -9.55 28.45 -24.70
C SER A 143 -9.54 29.80 -25.42
N LYS A 144 -9.35 30.91 -24.71
CA LYS A 144 -9.26 32.23 -25.31
C LYS A 144 -8.01 32.37 -26.19
N ALA A 145 -6.87 31.84 -25.76
CA ALA A 145 -5.64 31.88 -26.54
C ALA A 145 -5.78 31.10 -27.87
N LEU A 146 -6.41 29.92 -27.83
CA LEU A 146 -6.68 29.14 -29.04
C LEU A 146 -7.65 29.86 -29.99
N ALA A 147 -8.70 30.49 -29.46
CA ALA A 147 -9.62 31.30 -30.27
C ALA A 147 -8.92 32.48 -30.97
N ASP A 148 -7.87 33.03 -30.35
CA ASP A 148 -6.98 34.04 -30.95
C ASP A 148 -5.94 33.45 -31.94
N GLY A 149 -5.96 32.14 -32.20
CA GLY A 149 -4.98 31.45 -33.04
C GLY A 149 -3.60 31.27 -32.39
N LYS A 150 -3.50 31.35 -31.05
CA LYS A 150 -2.24 31.26 -30.30
C LYS A 150 -2.13 29.90 -29.60
N SER A 151 -1.03 29.19 -29.85
CA SER A 151 -0.63 28.02 -29.06
C SER A 151 0.26 28.47 -27.89
N LEU A 152 -0.17 28.22 -26.66
CA LEU A 152 0.60 28.56 -25.46
C LEU A 152 1.56 27.43 -25.09
N SER A 153 2.79 27.79 -24.69
CA SER A 153 3.78 26.85 -24.16
C SER A 153 3.55 26.61 -22.67
N LEU A 154 3.61 25.35 -22.26
CA LEU A 154 3.38 24.89 -20.89
C LEU A 154 4.59 24.12 -20.38
N ILE A 155 4.85 24.21 -19.07
CA ILE A 155 5.70 23.27 -18.36
C ILE A 155 4.80 22.38 -17.51
N VAL A 156 4.99 21.08 -17.67
CA VAL A 156 4.33 20.04 -16.88
C VAL A 156 5.37 19.47 -15.93
N HIS A 157 4.98 19.29 -14.67
CA HIS A 157 5.85 18.73 -13.64
C HIS A 157 5.06 17.90 -12.63
N ASN A 158 5.77 17.17 -11.77
CA ASN A 158 5.14 16.48 -10.64
C ASN A 158 4.60 17.51 -9.63
N PRO A 159 3.38 17.33 -9.09
CA PRO A 159 2.89 18.19 -8.02
C PRO A 159 3.77 18.02 -6.78
N PHE A 160 3.90 19.09 -6.00
CA PHE A 160 4.56 18.98 -4.70
C PHE A 160 3.75 18.03 -3.80
N PRO A 161 4.39 17.09 -3.08
CA PRO A 161 3.68 16.20 -2.19
C PRO A 161 2.81 16.97 -1.18
N PRO A 162 1.67 16.42 -0.74
CA PRO A 162 0.70 17.12 0.09
C PRO A 162 1.15 17.21 1.56
N VAL A 163 2.28 17.86 1.83
CA VAL A 163 2.88 17.99 3.17
C VAL A 163 1.96 18.69 4.18
N GLU A 164 1.05 19.54 3.70
CA GLU A 164 0.04 20.20 4.52
C GLU A 164 -0.86 19.18 5.22
N TYR A 165 -1.11 18.01 4.63
CA TYR A 165 -1.90 16.98 5.28
C TYR A 165 -1.23 16.49 6.57
N PHE A 166 0.06 16.16 6.52
CA PHE A 166 0.82 15.77 7.70
C PHE A 166 0.90 16.90 8.75
N ARG A 167 1.10 18.15 8.30
CA ARG A 167 1.11 19.32 9.19
C ARG A 167 -0.23 19.49 9.90
N ASN A 168 -1.34 19.40 9.17
CA ASN A 168 -2.69 19.51 9.72
C ASN A 168 -2.99 18.40 10.73
N LEU A 169 -2.53 17.16 10.48
CA LEU A 169 -2.67 16.07 11.44
C LEU A 169 -1.85 16.31 12.71
N ALA A 170 -0.63 16.85 12.59
CA ALA A 170 0.16 17.25 13.75
C ALA A 170 -0.50 18.42 14.52
N SER A 171 -1.03 19.42 13.81
CA SER A 171 -1.79 20.52 14.41
C SER A 171 -3.03 20.03 15.15
N TYR A 172 -3.73 19.03 14.61
CA TYR A 172 -4.83 18.36 15.30
C TYR A 172 -4.37 17.69 16.60
N MET A 173 -3.26 16.94 16.58
CA MET A 173 -2.72 16.33 17.80
C MET A 173 -2.37 17.37 18.88
N ASP A 174 -1.89 18.55 18.49
CA ASP A 174 -1.58 19.63 19.43
C ASP A 174 -2.86 20.25 20.01
N ALA A 175 -3.83 20.60 19.15
CA ALA A 175 -5.08 21.24 19.55
C ALA A 175 -6.01 20.31 20.35
N PHE A 176 -5.94 19.00 20.10
CA PHE A 176 -6.83 17.98 20.69
C PHE A 176 -6.05 16.86 21.38
N SER A 177 -4.93 17.20 22.02
CA SER A 177 -4.05 16.25 22.72
C SER A 177 -4.72 15.45 23.84
N SER A 178 -5.85 15.93 24.37
CA SER A 178 -6.66 15.22 25.37
C SER A 178 -7.60 14.17 24.78
N ASN A 179 -7.68 14.03 23.46
CA ASN A 179 -8.51 13.01 22.82
C ASN A 179 -7.82 11.63 22.97
N GLU A 180 -8.37 10.78 23.83
CA GLU A 180 -7.81 9.46 24.15
C GLU A 180 -7.73 8.53 22.92
N GLU A 181 -8.59 8.73 21.90
CA GLU A 181 -8.57 7.90 20.68
C GLU A 181 -7.28 8.06 19.87
N LEU A 182 -6.54 9.16 20.06
CA LEU A 182 -5.22 9.35 19.45
C LEU A 182 -4.16 8.37 19.97
N ASN A 183 -4.41 7.75 21.13
CA ASN A 183 -3.50 6.80 21.77
C ASN A 183 -3.98 5.35 21.66
N LEU A 184 -4.99 5.06 20.83
CA LEU A 184 -5.46 3.69 20.61
C LEU A 184 -4.33 2.74 20.21
N GLU A 185 -4.48 1.51 20.65
CA GLU A 185 -3.62 0.37 20.35
C GLU A 185 -4.51 -0.83 20.05
N PRO A 186 -4.15 -1.68 19.07
CA PRO A 186 -4.79 -2.98 18.92
C PRO A 186 -4.72 -3.76 20.24
N THR A 187 -5.87 -4.25 20.71
CA THR A 187 -5.97 -5.05 21.94
C THR A 187 -6.08 -6.55 21.66
N ILE A 188 -6.39 -6.90 20.41
CA ILE A 188 -6.57 -8.26 19.90
C ILE A 188 -5.87 -8.38 18.54
N ASP A 189 -5.57 -9.60 18.13
CA ASP A 189 -5.09 -9.88 16.77
C ASP A 189 -6.23 -9.81 15.75
N TYR A 190 -5.90 -9.65 14.47
CA TYR A 190 -6.92 -9.52 13.41
C TYR A 190 -7.76 -10.79 13.27
N GLU A 191 -7.15 -11.95 13.47
CA GLU A 191 -7.79 -13.26 13.42
C GLU A 191 -8.82 -13.47 14.56
N GLU A 192 -8.72 -12.69 15.64
CA GLU A 192 -9.65 -12.70 16.77
C GLU A 192 -10.79 -11.68 16.59
N TRP A 193 -10.69 -10.79 15.61
CA TRP A 193 -11.71 -9.78 15.32
C TRP A 193 -12.94 -10.42 14.69
N THR A 194 -14.08 -10.26 15.37
CA THR A 194 -15.36 -10.89 14.99
C THR A 194 -16.43 -9.83 14.72
N PRO A 195 -16.30 -9.04 13.63
CA PRO A 195 -17.33 -8.08 13.25
C PRO A 195 -18.64 -8.81 12.92
N GLU A 196 -19.77 -8.15 13.17
CA GLU A 196 -21.07 -8.71 12.84
C GLU A 196 -21.24 -8.80 11.32
N GLU A 197 -21.61 -9.98 10.83
CA GLU A 197 -21.70 -10.22 9.40
C GLU A 197 -23.01 -9.71 8.83
N LEU A 198 -22.92 -8.94 7.74
CA LEU A 198 -24.06 -8.47 6.98
C LEU A 198 -24.04 -9.13 5.60
N ALA A 199 -25.14 -9.79 5.25
CA ALA A 199 -25.32 -10.42 3.95
C ALA A 199 -26.44 -9.71 3.17
N PHE A 200 -26.29 -9.66 1.85
CA PHE A 200 -27.37 -9.21 0.98
C PHE A 200 -28.52 -10.22 1.00
N ASP A 201 -29.73 -9.70 1.19
CA ASP A 201 -30.99 -10.43 1.09
C ASP A 201 -31.86 -9.77 0.02
N GLU A 202 -32.29 -10.55 -0.97
CA GLU A 202 -33.18 -10.08 -2.04
C GLU A 202 -34.55 -9.65 -1.54
N GLN A 203 -35.03 -10.24 -0.44
CA GLN A 203 -36.30 -9.88 0.19
C GLN A 203 -36.19 -8.58 0.99
N LYS A 204 -34.98 -8.23 1.43
CA LYS A 204 -34.67 -7.00 2.16
C LYS A 204 -33.43 -6.30 1.57
N PRO A 205 -33.53 -5.71 0.36
CA PRO A 205 -32.38 -5.19 -0.37
C PRO A 205 -31.70 -3.99 0.31
N THR A 206 -32.40 -3.30 1.21
CA THR A 206 -31.86 -2.21 2.05
C THR A 206 -31.35 -2.70 3.40
N GLY A 207 -31.44 -4.00 3.71
CA GLY A 207 -31.17 -4.54 5.05
C GLY A 207 -29.80 -4.16 5.60
N ILE A 208 -28.76 -4.16 4.77
CA ILE A 208 -27.41 -3.74 5.15
C ILE A 208 -27.39 -2.25 5.55
N SER A 209 -27.95 -1.37 4.71
CA SER A 209 -27.99 0.07 5.00
C SER A 209 -28.89 0.40 6.17
N ASP A 210 -30.02 -0.31 6.33
CA ASP A 210 -30.97 -0.12 7.43
C ASP A 210 -30.30 -0.44 8.77
N THR A 211 -29.59 -1.58 8.86
CA THR A 211 -28.83 -1.93 10.07
C THR A 211 -27.78 -0.88 10.40
N ILE A 212 -27.05 -0.37 9.40
CA ILE A 212 -26.04 0.68 9.62
C ILE A 212 -26.71 1.99 10.10
N ILE A 213 -27.84 2.38 9.51
CA ILE A 213 -28.60 3.57 9.92
C ILE A 213 -29.08 3.43 11.37
N ASP A 214 -29.61 2.27 11.74
CA ASP A 214 -30.06 1.97 13.10
C ASP A 214 -28.88 2.06 14.09
N THR A 215 -27.72 1.52 13.75
CA THR A 215 -26.52 1.62 14.60
C THR A 215 -26.05 3.06 14.73
N LEU A 216 -26.00 3.83 13.64
CA LEU A 216 -25.62 5.24 13.72
C LEU A 216 -26.59 6.04 14.59
N ALA A 217 -27.89 5.76 14.52
CA ALA A 217 -28.89 6.43 15.36
C ALA A 217 -28.77 6.13 16.86
N ASN A 218 -28.26 4.95 17.23
CA ASN A 218 -28.16 4.50 18.63
C ASN A 218 -26.76 4.65 19.23
N GLU A 219 -25.71 4.45 18.43
CA GLU A 219 -24.31 4.39 18.87
C GLU A 219 -23.45 5.55 18.34
N HIS A 220 -23.97 6.38 17.43
CA HIS A 220 -23.28 7.50 16.78
C HIS A 220 -22.04 7.15 15.96
N CYS A 221 -21.56 5.91 15.98
CA CYS A 221 -20.38 5.51 15.24
C CYS A 221 -20.39 4.01 14.93
N CYS A 222 -19.96 3.63 13.72
CA CYS A 222 -19.73 2.23 13.39
C CYS A 222 -18.57 2.07 12.40
N ILE A 223 -17.95 0.89 12.43
CA ILE A 223 -16.96 0.46 11.43
C ILE A 223 -17.63 -0.53 10.47
N VAL A 224 -17.45 -0.31 9.17
CA VAL A 224 -17.96 -1.22 8.13
C VAL A 224 -16.79 -1.72 7.30
N GLN A 225 -16.42 -2.98 7.51
CA GLN A 225 -15.55 -3.71 6.62
C GLN A 225 -16.32 -4.11 5.36
N GLY A 226 -15.84 -3.67 4.21
CA GLY A 226 -16.36 -4.13 2.94
C GLY A 226 -15.26 -4.76 2.09
N PRO A 227 -15.17 -6.10 2.06
CA PRO A 227 -14.38 -6.83 1.07
C PRO A 227 -14.65 -6.39 -0.39
N PRO A 228 -13.82 -6.78 -1.36
CA PRO A 228 -13.96 -6.41 -2.76
C PRO A 228 -15.33 -6.73 -3.35
N GLY A 229 -15.94 -5.73 -3.98
CA GLY A 229 -17.20 -5.91 -4.71
C GLY A 229 -18.46 -6.06 -3.87
N THR A 230 -18.39 -5.86 -2.55
CA THR A 230 -19.52 -5.98 -1.62
C THR A 230 -20.57 -4.87 -1.70
N GLY A 231 -20.40 -3.92 -2.63
CA GLY A 231 -21.32 -2.80 -2.78
C GLY A 231 -21.10 -1.66 -1.77
N LYS A 232 -19.91 -1.55 -1.14
CA LYS A 232 -19.55 -0.47 -0.20
C LYS A 232 -20.07 0.91 -0.61
N SER A 233 -19.73 1.39 -1.80
CA SER A 233 -20.12 2.74 -2.25
C SER A 233 -21.64 2.86 -2.44
N TYR A 234 -22.33 1.79 -2.82
CA TYR A 234 -23.80 1.77 -2.87
C TYR A 234 -24.41 1.83 -1.47
N THR A 235 -23.86 1.08 -0.51
CA THR A 235 -24.27 1.12 0.91
C THR A 235 -24.04 2.52 1.50
N ILE A 236 -22.84 3.10 1.30
CA ILE A 236 -22.52 4.47 1.69
C ILE A 236 -23.55 5.44 1.10
N ALA A 237 -23.79 5.38 -0.21
CA ALA A 237 -24.74 6.24 -0.90
C ALA A 237 -26.17 6.11 -0.34
N SER A 238 -26.60 4.91 0.03
CA SER A 238 -27.93 4.65 0.60
C SER A 238 -28.07 5.25 2.00
N VAL A 239 -27.06 5.11 2.86
CA VAL A 239 -27.02 5.75 4.19
C VAL A 239 -27.02 7.27 4.05
N ILE A 240 -26.21 7.84 3.15
CA ILE A 240 -26.17 9.27 2.88
C ILE A 240 -27.54 9.78 2.41
N SER A 241 -28.20 9.05 1.51
CA SER A 241 -29.54 9.42 1.03
C SER A 241 -30.53 9.55 2.18
N SER A 242 -30.50 8.65 3.17
CA SER A 242 -31.38 8.74 4.35
C SER A 242 -31.16 10.04 5.13
N TYR A 243 -29.90 10.44 5.35
CA TYR A 243 -29.58 11.70 6.03
C TYR A 243 -30.00 12.93 5.23
N LEU A 244 -29.73 12.95 3.92
CA LEU A 244 -30.10 14.08 3.06
C LEU A 244 -31.63 14.23 2.93
N ASP A 245 -32.39 13.13 2.90
CA ASP A 245 -33.86 13.15 2.92
C ASP A 245 -34.41 13.71 4.23
N ALA A 246 -33.71 13.49 5.35
CA ALA A 246 -34.02 14.08 6.64
C ALA A 246 -33.55 15.54 6.79
N GLY A 247 -33.04 16.17 5.73
CA GLY A 247 -32.54 17.55 5.77
C GLY A 247 -31.23 17.71 6.55
N LYS A 248 -30.51 16.62 6.82
CA LYS A 248 -29.25 16.62 7.56
C LYS A 248 -28.05 16.94 6.67
N THR A 249 -26.98 17.47 7.26
CA THR A 249 -25.71 17.75 6.57
C THR A 249 -24.80 16.52 6.58
N VAL A 250 -24.11 16.28 5.46
CA VAL A 250 -23.19 15.14 5.31
C VAL A 250 -21.82 15.59 4.83
N CYS A 251 -20.75 15.05 5.40
CA CYS A 251 -19.41 15.14 4.84
C CYS A 251 -18.91 13.75 4.46
N VAL A 252 -18.39 13.59 3.26
CA VAL A 252 -17.69 12.38 2.84
C VAL A 252 -16.25 12.70 2.52
N THR A 253 -15.36 11.88 3.06
CA THR A 253 -13.93 11.97 2.81
C THR A 253 -13.33 10.65 2.36
N THR A 254 -12.39 10.72 1.42
CA THR A 254 -11.59 9.58 0.95
C THR A 254 -10.22 10.06 0.46
N MET A 255 -9.29 9.15 0.15
CA MET A 255 -7.93 9.54 -0.25
C MET A 255 -7.84 10.19 -1.64
N ALA A 256 -8.67 9.77 -2.60
CA ALA A 256 -8.54 10.18 -4.00
C ALA A 256 -9.81 10.81 -4.58
N ASN A 257 -9.65 11.81 -5.45
CA ASN A 257 -10.77 12.45 -6.15
C ASN A 257 -11.63 11.44 -6.92
N LYS A 258 -11.01 10.41 -7.53
CA LYS A 258 -11.72 9.37 -8.28
C LYS A 258 -12.77 8.65 -7.41
N GLY A 259 -12.44 8.32 -6.16
CA GLY A 259 -13.38 7.67 -5.23
C GLY A 259 -14.60 8.55 -4.95
N LEU A 260 -14.40 9.86 -4.76
CA LEU A 260 -15.51 10.81 -4.59
C LEU A 260 -16.43 10.84 -5.81
N ILE A 261 -15.86 10.87 -7.02
CA ILE A 261 -16.65 10.87 -8.27
C ILE A 261 -17.43 9.56 -8.41
N GLU A 262 -16.81 8.41 -8.12
CA GLU A 262 -17.47 7.10 -8.16
C GLU A 262 -18.61 6.99 -7.15
N LEU A 263 -18.46 7.58 -5.96
CA LEU A 263 -19.53 7.66 -4.97
C LEU A 263 -20.66 8.58 -5.44
N ILE A 264 -20.35 9.79 -5.93
CA ILE A 264 -21.35 10.75 -6.43
C ILE A 264 -22.18 10.13 -7.56
N LYS A 265 -21.59 9.27 -8.38
CA LYS A 265 -22.26 8.54 -9.48
C LYS A 265 -23.19 7.42 -9.02
N GLN A 266 -23.22 7.06 -7.73
CA GLN A 266 -24.10 6.00 -7.24
C GLN A 266 -25.57 6.39 -7.38
N LYS A 267 -26.41 5.39 -7.70
CA LYS A 267 -27.85 5.56 -7.96
C LYS A 267 -28.60 6.29 -6.83
N PRO A 268 -28.38 5.98 -5.53
CA PRO A 268 -29.07 6.68 -4.45
C PRO A 268 -28.78 8.19 -4.40
N LEU A 269 -27.62 8.64 -4.91
CA LEU A 269 -27.24 10.06 -4.87
C LEU A 269 -27.67 10.89 -6.07
N GLN A 270 -28.15 10.25 -7.16
CA GLN A 270 -28.41 10.94 -8.42
C GLN A 270 -29.47 12.05 -8.31
N LYS A 271 -30.45 11.92 -7.42
CA LYS A 271 -31.46 12.97 -7.20
C LYS A 271 -30.84 14.24 -6.61
N TYR A 272 -29.96 14.12 -5.62
CA TYR A 272 -29.30 15.25 -4.98
C TYR A 272 -28.31 15.95 -5.90
N VAL A 273 -27.64 15.19 -6.78
CA VAL A 273 -26.82 15.79 -7.84
C VAL A 273 -27.69 16.67 -8.72
N LYS A 274 -28.81 16.15 -9.25
CA LYS A 274 -29.74 16.93 -10.10
C LYS A 274 -30.32 18.16 -9.38
N GLU A 275 -30.56 18.06 -8.09
CA GLU A 275 -31.05 19.16 -7.23
C GLU A 275 -29.97 20.19 -6.86
N GLY A 276 -28.70 19.97 -7.22
CA GLY A 276 -27.62 20.89 -6.87
C GLY A 276 -27.21 20.84 -5.39
N ARG A 277 -27.40 19.70 -4.71
CA ARG A 277 -27.17 19.51 -3.26
C ARG A 277 -25.84 18.82 -2.93
N VAL A 278 -24.96 18.66 -3.92
CA VAL A 278 -23.66 18.02 -3.78
C VAL A 278 -22.56 19.04 -4.07
N SER A 279 -21.67 19.25 -3.11
CA SER A 279 -20.50 20.13 -3.25
C SER A 279 -19.21 19.32 -3.21
N LYS A 280 -18.25 19.60 -4.09
CA LYS A 280 -16.95 18.89 -4.14
C LYS A 280 -15.77 19.87 -4.12
N THR A 281 -14.72 19.53 -3.37
CA THR A 281 -13.44 20.26 -3.41
C THR A 281 -12.67 19.96 -4.70
N ASN A 282 -11.93 20.95 -5.22
CA ASN A 282 -11.14 20.81 -6.45
C ASN A 282 -11.94 20.25 -7.64
N LEU A 283 -13.16 20.75 -7.84
CA LEU A 283 -14.01 20.37 -8.96
C LEU A 283 -13.37 20.84 -10.28
N SER A 284 -13.03 19.90 -11.18
CA SER A 284 -12.44 20.22 -12.48
C SER A 284 -13.48 20.52 -13.56
N ILE A 285 -13.03 21.07 -14.69
CA ILE A 285 -13.91 21.37 -15.83
C ILE A 285 -14.58 20.11 -16.40
N ASP A 286 -13.83 19.02 -16.54
CA ASP A 286 -14.32 17.75 -17.07
C ASP A 286 -15.29 17.07 -16.10
N GLU A 287 -15.01 17.09 -14.79
CA GLU A 287 -15.93 16.59 -13.76
C GLU A 287 -17.26 17.33 -13.79
N ARG A 288 -17.24 18.67 -13.92
CA ARG A 288 -18.47 19.49 -14.00
C ARG A 288 -19.28 19.21 -15.26
N LYS A 289 -18.62 18.96 -16.40
CA LYS A 289 -19.33 18.58 -17.63
C LYS A 289 -19.95 17.19 -17.52
N GLN A 290 -19.27 16.25 -16.87
CA GLN A 290 -19.81 14.91 -16.60
C GLN A 290 -20.95 14.92 -15.57
N MET A 291 -20.94 15.86 -14.62
CA MET A 291 -21.90 15.93 -13.51
C MET A 291 -22.36 17.36 -13.28
N SER A 292 -23.26 17.85 -14.15
CA SER A 292 -23.69 19.26 -14.21
C SER A 292 -24.30 19.82 -12.93
N GLY A 293 -24.78 18.96 -12.03
CA GLY A 293 -25.38 19.35 -10.76
C GLY A 293 -24.41 19.44 -9.56
N VAL A 294 -23.13 19.11 -9.74
CA VAL A 294 -22.14 19.22 -8.65
C VAL A 294 -21.59 20.64 -8.56
N LYS A 295 -21.57 21.19 -7.34
CA LYS A 295 -21.07 22.53 -7.02
C LYS A 295 -19.62 22.49 -6.54
N ALA A 296 -18.90 23.58 -6.71
CA ALA A 296 -17.61 23.76 -6.04
C ALA A 296 -17.83 24.01 -4.55
N ALA A 297 -17.06 23.33 -3.70
CA ALA A 297 -17.09 23.55 -2.25
C ALA A 297 -16.62 24.96 -1.86
N SER A 298 -17.20 25.52 -0.80
CA SER A 298 -16.77 26.76 -0.17
C SER A 298 -15.46 26.61 0.60
N ALA A 299 -14.79 27.72 0.90
CA ALA A 299 -13.47 27.71 1.54
C ALA A 299 -13.50 27.24 3.01
N ASP A 300 -14.61 27.49 3.70
CA ASP A 300 -14.90 27.04 5.07
C ASP A 300 -15.30 25.56 5.14
N LEU A 301 -15.50 24.92 3.98
CA LEU A 301 -15.95 23.53 3.85
C LEU A 301 -17.28 23.27 4.58
N GLN A 302 -18.18 24.24 4.66
CA GLN A 302 -19.52 24.01 5.22
C GLN A 302 -20.56 23.80 4.12
N VAL A 303 -21.65 23.11 4.46
CA VAL A 303 -22.79 22.90 3.55
C VAL A 303 -24.12 23.16 4.29
N PRO A 304 -25.14 23.69 3.60
CA PRO A 304 -26.48 23.84 4.17
C PRO A 304 -27.15 22.50 4.54
N GLY A 305 -28.19 22.58 5.37
CA GLY A 305 -29.03 21.43 5.70
C GLY A 305 -29.56 20.71 4.46
N GLY A 306 -29.47 19.39 4.45
CA GLY A 306 -29.85 18.54 3.33
C GLY A 306 -28.81 18.52 2.21
N GLU A 307 -27.62 19.08 2.38
CA GLU A 307 -26.55 18.99 1.39
C GLU A 307 -25.38 18.14 1.87
N MET A 308 -24.58 17.66 0.90
CA MET A 308 -23.35 16.91 1.17
C MET A 308 -22.11 17.61 0.63
N LEU A 309 -21.02 17.53 1.41
CA LEU A 309 -19.67 17.88 1.00
C LEU A 309 -18.87 16.61 0.66
N CYS A 310 -18.20 16.61 -0.48
CA CYS A 310 -17.19 15.63 -0.88
C CYS A 310 -15.81 16.30 -0.87
N ALA A 311 -14.93 15.84 0.01
CA ALA A 311 -13.55 16.31 0.10
C ALA A 311 -12.57 15.13 0.10
N THR A 312 -11.34 15.32 -0.35
CA THR A 312 -10.32 14.31 -0.09
C THR A 312 -9.80 14.46 1.35
N ASN A 313 -9.17 13.43 1.92
CA ASN A 313 -8.54 13.50 3.24
C ASN A 313 -7.54 14.67 3.32
N TYR A 314 -6.83 14.95 2.24
CA TYR A 314 -5.92 16.09 2.10
C TYR A 314 -6.64 17.44 2.25
N GLN A 315 -7.81 17.60 1.63
CA GLN A 315 -8.56 18.84 1.67
C GLN A 315 -9.37 18.99 2.95
N LEU A 316 -9.96 17.91 3.46
CA LEU A 316 -10.69 17.95 4.72
C LEU A 316 -9.77 18.25 5.89
N SER A 317 -8.54 17.72 5.93
CA SER A 317 -7.61 18.02 7.03
C SER A 317 -7.30 19.51 7.18
N SER A 318 -7.47 20.31 6.11
CA SER A 318 -7.22 21.75 6.15
C SER A 318 -8.07 22.49 7.20
N VAL A 319 -9.20 21.93 7.64
CA VAL A 319 -10.02 22.51 8.72
C VAL A 319 -9.25 22.59 10.05
N PHE A 320 -8.23 21.76 10.23
CA PHE A 320 -7.35 21.74 11.41
C PHE A 320 -6.09 22.60 11.26
N SER A 321 -5.95 23.32 10.14
CA SER A 321 -4.91 24.34 10.04
C SER A 321 -5.22 25.51 10.97
N GLU A 322 -4.21 26.06 11.63
CA GLU A 322 -4.35 27.20 12.55
C GLU A 322 -5.12 28.36 11.91
N LYS A 323 -4.82 28.63 10.63
CA LYS A 323 -5.50 29.65 9.83
C LYS A 323 -7.01 29.39 9.71
N LYS A 324 -7.43 28.18 9.29
CA LYS A 324 -8.86 27.90 9.10
C LYS A 324 -9.61 27.78 10.43
N MET A 325 -9.01 27.17 11.45
CA MET A 325 -9.60 27.11 12.78
C MET A 325 -9.88 28.52 13.33
N THR A 326 -8.94 29.45 13.14
CA THR A 326 -9.12 30.85 13.58
C THR A 326 -10.18 31.60 12.76
N LEU A 327 -10.22 31.38 11.44
CA LEU A 327 -11.12 32.10 10.53
C LEU A 327 -12.57 31.58 10.56
N TYR A 328 -12.75 30.27 10.66
CA TYR A 328 -14.04 29.61 10.41
C TYR A 328 -14.50 28.72 11.58
N GLY A 329 -13.64 28.43 12.55
CA GLY A 329 -13.86 27.35 13.50
C GLY A 329 -13.81 25.98 12.83
N LEU A 330 -14.25 24.95 13.56
CA LEU A 330 -14.45 23.61 13.00
C LEU A 330 -15.84 23.48 12.39
N PRO A 331 -15.97 22.94 11.17
CA PRO A 331 -17.29 22.60 10.64
C PRO A 331 -17.91 21.46 11.44
N GLN A 332 -19.23 21.42 11.49
CA GLN A 332 -20.01 20.33 12.08
C GLN A 332 -20.98 19.75 11.06
N TYR A 333 -21.02 18.43 10.97
CA TYR A 333 -21.94 17.69 10.12
C TYR A 333 -22.79 16.76 10.95
N ASN A 334 -24.00 16.44 10.47
CA ASN A 334 -24.78 15.38 11.10
C ASN A 334 -24.17 14.01 10.84
N LEU A 335 -23.59 13.78 9.65
CA LEU A 335 -22.87 12.55 9.32
C LEU A 335 -21.50 12.87 8.71
N VAL A 336 -20.47 12.20 9.21
CA VAL A 336 -19.17 12.06 8.52
C VAL A 336 -19.01 10.63 8.04
N VAL A 337 -18.71 10.46 6.75
CA VAL A 337 -18.30 9.18 6.17
C VAL A 337 -16.82 9.23 5.82
N ILE A 338 -16.05 8.29 6.37
CA ILE A 338 -14.62 8.12 6.07
C ILE A 338 -14.51 6.88 5.18
N GLU A 339 -14.52 7.09 3.86
CA GLU A 339 -14.43 6.04 2.85
C GLU A 339 -12.96 5.68 2.54
N GLU A 340 -12.70 4.40 2.27
CA GLU A 340 -11.35 3.82 2.11
C GLU A 340 -10.46 4.12 3.33
N ALA A 341 -11.03 3.98 4.54
CA ALA A 341 -10.36 4.25 5.81
C ALA A 341 -9.09 3.41 6.03
N SER A 342 -8.92 2.29 5.31
CA SER A 342 -7.66 1.52 5.34
C SER A 342 -6.47 2.35 4.86
N GLN A 343 -6.70 3.35 4.01
CA GLN A 343 -5.68 4.27 3.52
C GLN A 343 -5.57 5.57 4.35
N ALA A 344 -6.25 5.65 5.50
CA ALA A 344 -6.19 6.80 6.39
C ALA A 344 -5.32 6.52 7.62
N PHE A 345 -4.59 7.53 8.08
CA PHE A 345 -3.87 7.44 9.35
C PHE A 345 -4.86 7.40 10.53
N LEU A 346 -4.49 6.78 11.64
CA LEU A 346 -5.30 6.80 12.87
C LEU A 346 -5.73 8.22 13.23
N THR A 347 -4.79 9.16 13.26
CA THR A 347 -5.11 10.57 13.55
C THR A 347 -6.06 11.21 12.56
N ALA A 348 -6.00 10.84 11.27
CA ALA A 348 -6.97 11.34 10.30
C ALA A 348 -8.38 10.80 10.58
N ILE A 349 -8.50 9.51 10.91
CA ILE A 349 -9.79 8.90 11.27
C ILE A 349 -10.38 9.59 12.50
N VAL A 350 -9.58 9.72 13.57
CA VAL A 350 -9.99 10.37 14.82
C VAL A 350 -10.39 11.84 14.59
N ALA A 351 -9.60 12.57 13.79
CA ALA A 351 -9.87 13.97 13.48
C ALA A 351 -11.16 14.16 12.69
N PHE A 352 -11.38 13.35 11.64
CA PHE A 352 -12.58 13.47 10.81
C PHE A 352 -13.83 13.02 11.55
N LYS A 353 -13.73 11.97 12.39
CA LYS A 353 -14.82 11.54 13.28
C LYS A 353 -15.34 12.69 14.15
N GLN A 354 -14.45 13.54 14.69
CA GLN A 354 -14.83 14.67 15.53
C GLN A 354 -15.66 15.75 14.81
N LEU A 355 -15.65 15.78 13.47
CA LEU A 355 -16.45 16.75 12.70
C LEU A 355 -17.93 16.33 12.57
N GLY A 356 -18.28 15.09 12.93
CA GLY A 356 -19.63 14.53 12.81
C GLY A 356 -20.34 14.36 14.14
N MET A 357 -21.67 14.48 14.13
CA MET A 357 -22.52 13.92 15.19
C MET A 357 -22.52 12.39 15.11
N ASP A 358 -22.74 11.88 13.90
CA ASP A 358 -22.65 10.46 13.55
C ASP A 358 -21.43 10.23 12.64
N CYS A 359 -20.74 9.10 12.78
CA CYS A 359 -19.55 8.75 11.98
C CYS A 359 -19.59 7.32 11.45
N MET A 360 -19.48 7.16 10.13
CA MET A 360 -19.38 5.87 9.47
C MET A 360 -17.96 5.68 8.91
N ILE A 361 -17.19 4.76 9.51
CA ILE A 361 -15.82 4.45 9.11
C ILE A 361 -15.86 3.24 8.17
N VAL A 362 -15.54 3.42 6.89
CA VAL A 362 -15.71 2.37 5.87
C VAL A 362 -14.38 2.05 5.20
N GLY A 363 -13.99 0.78 5.20
CA GLY A 363 -12.77 0.34 4.52
C GLY A 363 -12.57 -1.15 4.59
N ASP A 364 -11.33 -1.60 4.41
CA ASP A 364 -10.99 -3.01 4.49
C ASP A 364 -9.55 -3.19 4.99
N PRO A 365 -9.33 -3.71 6.21
CA PRO A 365 -7.99 -3.98 6.75
C PRO A 365 -7.15 -4.98 5.93
N MET A 366 -7.78 -5.72 5.00
CA MET A 366 -7.10 -6.62 4.05
C MET A 366 -6.81 -5.97 2.68
N GLN A 367 -6.98 -4.65 2.56
CA GLN A 367 -6.51 -3.83 1.45
C GLN A 367 -5.33 -2.93 1.88
N LEU A 368 -4.88 -2.04 1.00
CA LEU A 368 -3.61 -1.34 1.21
C LEU A 368 -3.71 -0.25 2.29
N PRO A 369 -2.65 -0.08 3.11
CA PRO A 369 -2.46 1.08 3.96
C PRO A 369 -2.05 2.33 3.15
N PRO A 370 -2.00 3.53 3.76
CA PRO A 370 -1.40 4.69 3.12
C PRO A 370 0.06 4.45 2.76
N ILE A 371 0.50 5.00 1.63
CA ILE A 371 1.90 4.95 1.20
C ILE A 371 2.71 5.93 2.04
N VAL A 372 3.68 5.40 2.79
CA VAL A 372 4.61 6.17 3.63
C VAL A 372 6.02 5.59 3.57
N ASN A 373 7.02 6.41 3.85
CA ASN A 373 8.38 5.93 4.05
C ASN A 373 8.54 5.46 5.50
N LEU A 374 9.00 4.21 5.68
CA LEU A 374 9.19 3.56 6.97
C LEU A 374 10.66 3.21 7.27
N ASN A 375 11.61 3.94 6.67
CA ASN A 375 13.04 3.64 6.77
C ASN A 375 13.70 4.12 8.08
N ASN A 376 12.98 4.83 8.96
CA ASN A 376 13.52 5.27 10.25
C ASN A 376 13.44 4.10 11.27
N PRO A 377 14.58 3.62 11.81
CA PRO A 377 14.58 2.51 12.78
C PRO A 377 13.78 2.79 14.06
N GLN A 378 13.60 4.06 14.43
CA GLN A 378 12.84 4.46 15.62
C GLN A 378 11.33 4.21 15.46
N TYR A 379 10.82 4.07 14.24
CA TYR A 379 9.38 3.86 14.00
C TYR A 379 8.83 2.59 14.67
N ASN A 380 9.67 1.56 14.85
CA ASN A 380 9.29 0.36 15.59
C ASN A 380 9.08 0.66 17.08
N SER A 381 9.97 1.45 17.72
CA SER A 381 9.83 1.80 19.14
C SER A 381 8.74 2.85 19.37
N TRP A 382 8.44 3.67 18.35
CA TRP A 382 7.33 4.62 18.34
C TRP A 382 5.99 3.98 18.01
N ASN A 383 5.98 2.70 17.63
CA ASN A 383 4.82 1.95 17.21
C ASN A 383 4.04 2.62 16.06
N VAL A 384 4.74 3.20 15.08
CA VAL A 384 4.17 3.97 13.95
C VAL A 384 3.19 3.14 13.11
N SER A 385 3.30 1.82 13.13
CA SER A 385 2.34 0.90 12.50
C SER A 385 0.90 1.21 12.89
N THR A 386 0.65 1.61 14.14
CA THR A 386 -0.68 2.02 14.62
C THR A 386 -1.24 3.26 13.94
N GLN A 387 -0.37 4.20 13.55
CA GLN A 387 -0.77 5.36 12.76
C GLN A 387 -1.05 4.95 11.33
N VAL A 388 -0.15 4.16 10.72
CA VAL A 388 -0.27 3.74 9.32
C VAL A 388 -1.48 2.83 9.11
N GLU A 389 -1.71 1.89 10.03
CA GLU A 389 -2.81 0.93 10.01
C GLU A 389 -4.06 1.48 10.70
N GLY A 390 -4.40 2.75 10.47
CA GLY A 390 -5.41 3.48 11.26
C GLY A 390 -6.75 2.77 11.41
N LEU A 391 -7.30 2.22 10.30
CA LEU A 391 -8.55 1.44 10.34
C LEU A 391 -8.42 0.17 11.19
N LYS A 392 -7.30 -0.56 11.05
CA LYS A 392 -7.05 -1.79 11.81
C LYS A 392 -6.87 -1.45 13.30
N THR A 393 -6.13 -0.39 13.63
CA THR A 393 -6.02 0.08 15.01
C THR A 393 -7.37 0.49 15.59
N MET A 394 -8.22 1.15 14.81
CA MET A 394 -9.56 1.49 15.26
C MET A 394 -10.43 0.25 15.50
N ALA A 395 -10.42 -0.69 14.56
CA ALA A 395 -11.20 -1.92 14.63
C ALA A 395 -10.79 -2.85 15.79
N LEU A 396 -9.49 -2.94 16.07
CA LEU A 396 -8.93 -3.87 17.07
C LEU A 396 -8.69 -3.23 18.44
N GLY A 397 -8.67 -1.89 18.51
CA GLY A 397 -8.36 -1.13 19.72
C GLY A 397 -9.54 -0.46 20.38
N SER A 398 -10.66 -0.28 19.68
CA SER A 398 -11.85 0.37 20.22
C SER A 398 -12.99 -0.60 20.47
N GLN A 399 -14.04 -0.12 21.14
CA GLN A 399 -15.30 -0.83 21.35
C GLN A 399 -16.37 -0.43 20.33
N ILE A 400 -15.97 0.17 19.19
CA ILE A 400 -16.91 0.60 18.15
C ILE A 400 -17.52 -0.64 17.48
N LYS A 401 -18.85 -0.66 17.40
CA LYS A 401 -19.58 -1.71 16.69
C LYS A 401 -19.09 -1.82 15.25
N SER A 402 -18.70 -3.03 14.90
CA SER A 402 -18.06 -3.35 13.63
C SER A 402 -18.90 -4.34 12.85
N TYR A 403 -19.02 -4.10 11.55
CA TYR A 403 -19.73 -4.95 10.60
C TYR A 403 -18.80 -5.43 9.49
N CYS A 404 -19.04 -6.62 8.94
CA CYS A 404 -18.38 -7.11 7.73
C CYS A 404 -19.41 -7.56 6.69
N ILE A 405 -19.37 -6.98 5.49
CA ILE A 405 -20.26 -7.40 4.41
C ILE A 405 -19.69 -8.66 3.74
N VAL A 406 -20.42 -9.77 3.78
CA VAL A 406 -19.90 -11.08 3.34
C VAL A 406 -20.32 -11.49 1.92
N THR A 407 -21.22 -10.74 1.28
CA THR A 407 -21.71 -11.01 -0.07
C THR A 407 -21.12 -10.04 -1.09
N THR A 408 -20.54 -10.54 -2.18
CA THR A 408 -20.00 -9.72 -3.29
C THR A 408 -20.89 -9.74 -4.53
N PHE A 409 -21.09 -8.56 -5.12
CA PHE A 409 -21.82 -8.36 -6.38
C PHE A 409 -20.89 -8.28 -7.59
N ARG A 410 -19.58 -8.08 -7.36
CA ARG A 410 -18.59 -7.92 -8.43
C ARG A 410 -18.06 -9.25 -8.92
N LEU A 411 -17.51 -10.04 -8.00
CA LEU A 411 -16.75 -11.25 -8.32
C LEU A 411 -17.71 -12.37 -8.72
N THR A 412 -17.32 -13.16 -9.72
CA THR A 412 -18.00 -14.41 -10.05
C THR A 412 -17.89 -15.41 -8.90
N SER A 413 -18.72 -16.46 -8.88
CA SER A 413 -18.66 -17.51 -7.87
C SER A 413 -17.26 -18.14 -7.79
N ARG A 414 -16.61 -18.37 -8.94
CA ARG A 414 -15.24 -18.91 -9.03
C ARG A 414 -14.22 -17.95 -8.41
N SER A 415 -14.28 -16.67 -8.75
CA SER A 415 -13.37 -15.66 -8.19
C SER A 415 -13.60 -15.46 -6.69
N ALA A 416 -14.85 -15.42 -6.23
CA ALA A 416 -15.18 -15.27 -4.82
C ALA A 416 -14.68 -16.47 -3.99
N ALA A 417 -14.81 -17.70 -4.50
CA ALA A 417 -14.31 -18.91 -3.84
C ALA A 417 -12.79 -18.87 -3.61
N LEU A 418 -12.03 -18.25 -4.51
CA LEU A 418 -10.59 -18.02 -4.33
C LEU A 418 -10.31 -16.87 -3.35
N THR A 419 -10.96 -15.71 -3.54
CA THR A 419 -10.77 -14.52 -2.68
C THR A 419 -11.17 -14.75 -1.22
N LYS A 420 -12.04 -15.73 -0.97
CA LYS A 420 -12.46 -16.18 0.36
C LYS A 420 -11.29 -16.46 1.31
N CYS A 421 -10.13 -16.89 0.83
CA CYS A 421 -8.96 -17.16 1.67
C CYS A 421 -8.45 -15.91 2.43
N PHE A 422 -8.75 -14.69 1.97
CA PHE A 422 -8.38 -13.44 2.65
C PHE A 422 -9.40 -13.00 3.71
N TYR A 423 -10.61 -13.57 3.71
CA TYR A 423 -11.77 -13.10 4.50
C TYR A 423 -12.44 -14.19 5.33
N GLY A 424 -11.81 -15.37 5.44
CA GLY A 424 -12.38 -16.51 6.15
C GLY A 424 -13.54 -17.18 5.43
N ASN A 425 -14.30 -18.02 6.14
CA ASN A 425 -15.15 -19.03 5.49
C ASN A 425 -16.53 -18.55 4.99
N ARG A 426 -16.85 -17.25 5.00
CA ARG A 426 -18.22 -16.76 4.71
C ARG A 426 -18.34 -15.78 3.54
N PHE A 427 -17.23 -15.44 2.87
CA PHE A 427 -17.26 -14.57 1.69
C PHE A 427 -17.76 -15.30 0.44
N VAL A 428 -18.84 -14.82 -0.18
CA VAL A 428 -19.50 -15.49 -1.31
C VAL A 428 -20.05 -14.51 -2.36
N SER A 429 -20.22 -14.99 -3.59
CA SER A 429 -20.83 -14.21 -4.67
C SER A 429 -22.36 -14.29 -4.63
N VAL A 430 -23.02 -13.14 -4.77
CA VAL A 430 -24.47 -13.03 -5.06
C VAL A 430 -24.69 -12.53 -6.49
N LYS A 431 -23.65 -12.55 -7.32
CA LYS A 431 -23.72 -12.13 -8.71
C LYS A 431 -24.56 -13.11 -9.51
N LYS A 432 -25.65 -12.61 -10.10
CA LYS A 432 -26.54 -13.39 -10.97
C LYS A 432 -26.19 -13.28 -12.45
N GLU A 433 -25.86 -12.07 -12.88
CA GLU A 433 -25.59 -11.77 -14.29
C GLU A 433 -24.10 -11.76 -14.54
N TYR A 434 -23.66 -12.65 -15.44
CA TYR A 434 -22.27 -12.79 -15.83
C TYR A 434 -22.05 -12.04 -17.14
N LEU A 435 -20.84 -11.53 -17.33
CA LEU A 435 -20.50 -10.87 -18.59
C LEU A 435 -20.36 -11.93 -19.67
N ASP A 436 -21.07 -11.73 -20.78
CA ASP A 436 -20.97 -12.62 -21.92
C ASP A 436 -19.67 -12.34 -22.71
N PHE A 437 -18.85 -13.38 -22.82
CA PHE A 437 -17.65 -13.43 -23.66
C PHE A 437 -17.67 -14.59 -24.68
N ALA A 438 -18.84 -15.15 -25.01
CA ALA A 438 -18.97 -16.31 -25.89
C ALA A 438 -18.34 -16.13 -27.29
N ASP A 439 -18.50 -14.96 -27.90
CA ASP A 439 -17.93 -14.64 -29.22
C ASP A 439 -16.39 -14.59 -29.25
N ALA A 440 -15.73 -14.60 -28.08
CA ALA A 440 -14.27 -14.64 -28.01
C ALA A 440 -13.72 -15.97 -28.56
N ASN A 441 -14.49 -17.06 -28.41
CA ASN A 441 -14.10 -18.43 -28.73
C ASN A 441 -12.65 -18.76 -28.31
N SER A 442 -12.29 -18.36 -27.09
CA SER A 442 -10.91 -18.41 -26.60
C SER A 442 -10.88 -18.90 -25.14
N PRO A 443 -9.91 -19.77 -24.79
CA PRO A 443 -9.73 -20.26 -23.42
C PRO A 443 -9.45 -19.14 -22.40
N LEU A 444 -9.00 -17.97 -22.86
CA LEU A 444 -8.75 -16.81 -22.00
C LEU A 444 -10.05 -16.14 -21.53
N PHE A 445 -11.20 -16.49 -22.11
CA PHE A 445 -12.50 -15.88 -21.81
C PHE A 445 -13.54 -16.93 -21.37
N PRO A 446 -13.34 -17.57 -20.20
CA PRO A 446 -14.29 -18.55 -19.68
C PRO A 446 -15.66 -17.89 -19.43
N SER A 447 -16.75 -18.56 -19.82
CA SER A 447 -18.13 -18.06 -19.66
C SER A 447 -18.55 -17.89 -18.19
N GLU A 448 -18.00 -18.70 -17.29
CA GLU A 448 -18.20 -18.61 -15.84
C GLU A 448 -17.28 -17.56 -15.18
N GLY A 449 -16.43 -16.90 -15.98
CA GLY A 449 -15.34 -16.05 -15.50
C GLY A 449 -14.35 -16.81 -14.62
N GLY A 450 -13.79 -16.14 -13.61
CA GLY A 450 -12.90 -16.75 -12.62
C GLY A 450 -11.48 -16.19 -12.67
N VAL A 451 -10.50 -16.99 -12.23
CA VAL A 451 -9.09 -16.58 -12.22
C VAL A 451 -8.25 -17.62 -12.94
N LEU A 452 -7.53 -17.15 -13.96
CA LEU A 452 -6.62 -17.94 -14.78
C LEU A 452 -5.17 -17.63 -14.37
N TYR A 453 -4.33 -18.65 -14.26
CA TYR A 453 -2.89 -18.49 -14.02
C TYR A 453 -2.06 -19.08 -15.16
N HIS A 454 -1.04 -18.33 -15.59
CA HIS A 454 -0.06 -18.74 -16.58
C HIS A 454 1.35 -18.24 -16.24
N CYS A 455 2.34 -19.12 -16.36
CA CYS A 455 3.76 -18.77 -16.26
C CYS A 455 4.42 -18.82 -17.64
N THR A 456 5.02 -17.73 -18.09
CA THR A 456 5.63 -17.62 -19.44
C THR A 456 7.02 -18.26 -19.53
N TYR A 457 7.71 -18.41 -18.39
CA TYR A 457 9.11 -18.82 -18.32
C TYR A 457 10.03 -17.93 -19.19
N ASP A 458 9.78 -16.62 -19.21
CA ASP A 458 10.53 -15.63 -19.99
C ASP A 458 11.02 -14.46 -19.12
N ALA A 459 12.13 -14.66 -18.41
CA ALA A 459 12.70 -13.67 -17.50
C ALA A 459 13.76 -12.73 -18.14
N ARG A 460 13.82 -12.63 -19.48
CA ARG A 460 14.98 -12.08 -20.21
C ARG A 460 15.39 -10.63 -19.84
N ASN A 461 14.46 -9.75 -19.48
CA ASN A 461 14.77 -8.33 -19.18
C ASN A 461 14.25 -7.81 -17.83
N GLY A 462 13.49 -8.61 -17.08
CA GLY A 462 12.91 -8.24 -15.78
C GLY A 462 11.93 -7.05 -15.78
N VAL A 463 11.58 -6.49 -16.94
CA VAL A 463 10.67 -5.35 -17.07
C VAL A 463 9.40 -5.75 -17.81
N TYR A 464 9.53 -6.45 -18.94
CA TYR A 464 8.42 -6.86 -19.80
C TYR A 464 8.85 -7.95 -20.80
N SER A 465 8.18 -9.10 -20.83
CA SER A 465 8.55 -10.23 -21.69
C SER A 465 7.76 -10.29 -23.01
N ASP A 466 8.39 -10.80 -24.08
CA ASP A 466 7.75 -10.93 -25.40
C ASP A 466 6.59 -11.94 -25.34
N LYS A 467 6.72 -12.99 -24.52
CA LYS A 467 5.65 -13.97 -24.32
C LYS A 467 4.45 -13.36 -23.59
N ALA A 468 4.67 -12.50 -22.59
CA ALA A 468 3.59 -11.75 -21.97
C ALA A 468 2.94 -10.78 -22.96
N ASP A 469 3.73 -10.12 -23.84
CA ASP A 469 3.20 -9.28 -24.92
C ASP A 469 2.23 -10.04 -25.81
N ALA A 470 2.62 -11.20 -26.31
CA ALA A 470 1.76 -12.01 -27.17
C ALA A 470 0.41 -12.35 -26.52
N ILE A 471 0.41 -12.71 -25.23
CA ILE A 471 -0.82 -13.06 -24.49
C ILE A 471 -1.67 -11.82 -24.23
N ILE A 472 -1.07 -10.73 -23.74
CA ILE A 472 -1.78 -9.48 -23.43
C ILE A 472 -2.38 -8.89 -24.70
N ARG A 473 -1.62 -8.88 -25.79
CA ARG A 473 -2.07 -8.39 -27.10
C ARG A 473 -3.23 -9.23 -27.63
N ASN A 474 -3.18 -10.57 -27.50
CA ASN A 474 -4.31 -11.43 -27.84
C ASN A 474 -5.59 -11.09 -27.04
N VAL A 475 -5.47 -10.84 -25.72
CA VAL A 475 -6.61 -10.41 -24.90
C VAL A 475 -7.18 -9.08 -25.40
N ILE A 476 -6.31 -8.09 -25.67
CA ILE A 476 -6.72 -6.77 -26.17
C ILE A 476 -7.40 -6.90 -27.53
N ASP A 477 -6.76 -7.55 -28.51
CA ASP A 477 -7.26 -7.70 -29.87
C ASP A 477 -8.62 -8.43 -29.89
N THR A 478 -8.78 -9.45 -29.03
CA THR A 478 -10.05 -10.18 -28.89
C THR A 478 -11.14 -9.30 -28.27
N MET A 479 -10.82 -8.58 -27.19
CA MET A 479 -11.77 -7.66 -26.54
C MET A 479 -12.15 -6.50 -27.45
N GLU A 480 -11.21 -5.91 -28.16
CA GLU A 480 -11.50 -4.81 -29.08
C GLU A 480 -12.39 -5.26 -30.24
N LYS A 481 -12.08 -6.42 -30.84
CA LYS A 481 -12.83 -6.95 -31.97
C LYS A 481 -14.26 -7.35 -31.64
N HIS A 482 -14.48 -7.94 -30.47
CA HIS A 482 -15.77 -8.54 -30.10
C HIS A 482 -16.52 -7.77 -29.01
N TYR A 483 -15.82 -6.92 -28.25
CA TYR A 483 -16.32 -6.33 -27.00
C TYR A 483 -15.77 -4.91 -26.76
N SER A 484 -15.71 -4.06 -27.78
CA SER A 484 -15.07 -2.73 -27.73
C SER A 484 -15.60 -1.82 -26.62
N THR A 485 -16.84 -2.02 -26.16
CA THR A 485 -17.43 -1.24 -25.05
C THR A 485 -17.02 -1.72 -23.66
N ARG A 486 -16.25 -2.80 -23.55
CA ARG A 486 -15.79 -3.36 -22.26
C ARG A 486 -14.53 -2.66 -21.77
N SER A 487 -14.28 -2.81 -20.48
CA SER A 487 -13.12 -2.26 -19.79
C SER A 487 -12.09 -3.33 -19.41
N LEU A 488 -10.81 -3.01 -19.58
CA LEU A 488 -9.67 -3.88 -19.28
C LEU A 488 -8.68 -3.17 -18.35
N ALA A 489 -8.25 -3.87 -17.30
CA ALA A 489 -7.10 -3.45 -16.50
C ALA A 489 -5.86 -4.31 -16.79
N ILE A 490 -4.70 -3.69 -16.96
CA ILE A 490 -3.40 -4.37 -16.90
C ILE A 490 -2.65 -3.84 -15.67
N ILE A 491 -2.49 -4.71 -14.69
CA ILE A 491 -1.96 -4.41 -13.37
C ILE A 491 -0.57 -5.02 -13.26
N THR A 492 0.42 -4.24 -12.86
CA THR A 492 1.79 -4.76 -12.67
C THR A 492 2.47 -4.07 -11.49
N PRO A 493 3.32 -4.75 -10.70
CA PRO A 493 3.86 -4.15 -9.48
C PRO A 493 4.84 -3.00 -9.71
N PHE A 494 5.30 -2.76 -10.94
CA PHE A 494 6.40 -1.83 -11.20
C PHE A 494 6.10 -0.72 -12.20
N ARG A 495 6.62 0.47 -11.89
CA ARG A 495 6.45 1.68 -12.72
C ARG A 495 7.07 1.55 -14.12
N ASP A 496 8.21 0.88 -14.26
CA ASP A 496 8.85 0.72 -15.58
C ASP A 496 8.04 -0.21 -16.49
N SER A 497 7.47 -1.27 -15.91
CA SER A 497 6.57 -2.18 -16.61
C SER A 497 5.29 -1.45 -17.03
N VAL A 498 4.72 -0.60 -16.17
CA VAL A 498 3.59 0.27 -16.54
C VAL A 498 3.93 1.18 -17.72
N LYS A 499 5.08 1.86 -17.70
CA LYS A 499 5.49 2.76 -18.80
C LYS A 499 5.60 2.01 -20.13
N GLU A 500 6.21 0.84 -20.11
CA GLU A 500 6.41 0.04 -21.33
C GLU A 500 5.08 -0.48 -21.90
N LEU A 501 4.17 -0.92 -21.03
CA LEU A 501 2.82 -1.34 -21.38
C LEU A 501 1.95 -0.19 -21.90
N GLN A 502 1.93 0.97 -21.20
CA GLN A 502 1.16 2.16 -21.61
C GLN A 502 1.58 2.66 -23.01
N LYS A 503 2.89 2.61 -23.32
CA LYS A 503 3.40 3.01 -24.63
C LYS A 503 2.89 2.09 -25.77
N ARG A 504 2.57 0.84 -25.47
CA ARG A 504 2.09 -0.14 -26.45
C ARG A 504 0.58 -0.15 -26.62
N PHE A 505 -0.15 0.11 -25.54
CA PHE A 505 -1.57 -0.21 -25.46
C PHE A 505 -2.48 0.96 -25.02
N CYS A 506 -1.94 2.14 -24.68
CA CYS A 506 -2.75 3.33 -24.36
C CYS A 506 -2.73 4.36 -25.50
N THR A 507 -3.03 3.91 -26.70
CA THR A 507 -3.02 4.65 -27.97
C THR A 507 -4.43 5.03 -28.41
N SER A 508 -4.64 6.14 -29.13
CA SER A 508 -6.00 6.54 -29.58
C SER A 508 -6.62 5.61 -30.61
N ASP A 509 -5.81 4.76 -31.24
CA ASP A 509 -6.28 3.78 -32.21
C ASP A 509 -6.93 2.57 -31.53
N ILE A 510 -6.76 2.44 -30.21
CA ILE A 510 -7.43 1.42 -29.42
C ILE A 510 -8.72 2.03 -28.87
N GLU A 511 -9.86 1.49 -29.29
CA GLU A 511 -11.18 1.95 -28.82
C GLU A 511 -11.54 1.37 -27.46
N LEU A 512 -10.91 0.26 -27.07
CA LEU A 512 -11.13 -0.43 -25.81
C LEU A 512 -10.74 0.47 -24.60
N ASP A 513 -11.56 0.48 -23.56
CA ASP A 513 -11.23 1.21 -22.32
C ASP A 513 -10.16 0.46 -21.51
N ILE A 514 -8.88 0.79 -21.77
CA ILE A 514 -7.73 0.16 -21.10
C ILE A 514 -7.15 1.05 -20.02
N THR A 515 -7.03 0.50 -18.82
CA THR A 515 -6.26 1.08 -17.71
C THR A 515 -5.01 0.26 -17.40
N ILE A 516 -3.84 0.88 -17.47
CA ILE A 516 -2.55 0.23 -17.16
C ILE A 516 -1.88 0.95 -16.02
N GLU A 517 -1.75 0.30 -14.86
CA GLU A 517 -1.23 0.93 -13.64
C GLU A 517 -0.60 -0.04 -12.63
N THR A 518 0.06 0.53 -11.62
CA THR A 518 0.59 -0.24 -10.49
C THR A 518 -0.50 -0.73 -9.54
N ILE A 519 -0.26 -1.81 -8.80
CA ILE A 519 -1.19 -2.37 -7.80
C ILE A 519 -1.70 -1.28 -6.85
N ASP A 520 -0.80 -0.43 -6.33
CA ASP A 520 -1.14 0.64 -5.38
C ASP A 520 -2.09 1.71 -5.94
N ARG A 521 -2.16 1.85 -7.26
CA ARG A 521 -2.97 2.88 -7.94
C ARG A 521 -4.31 2.34 -8.46
N ILE A 522 -4.52 1.03 -8.35
CA ILE A 522 -5.70 0.35 -8.89
C ILE A 522 -6.78 0.06 -7.85
N GLN A 523 -6.52 0.36 -6.57
CA GLN A 523 -7.50 0.23 -5.50
C GLN A 523 -8.77 1.04 -5.81
N GLY A 524 -9.92 0.53 -5.35
CA GLY A 524 -11.25 1.08 -5.68
C GLY A 524 -11.76 0.72 -7.09
N MET A 525 -10.86 0.49 -8.06
CA MET A 525 -11.26 0.27 -9.45
C MET A 525 -12.07 -1.01 -9.68
N THR A 526 -12.94 -0.98 -10.69
CA THR A 526 -13.67 -2.13 -11.24
C THR A 526 -13.50 -2.13 -12.76
N VAL A 527 -13.25 -3.30 -13.34
CA VAL A 527 -13.16 -3.51 -14.80
C VAL A 527 -13.85 -4.80 -15.21
N ASP A 528 -14.19 -4.95 -16.48
CA ASP A 528 -14.82 -6.17 -17.00
C ASP A 528 -13.84 -7.34 -17.03
N TYR A 529 -12.59 -7.06 -17.39
CA TYR A 529 -11.50 -8.03 -17.44
C TYR A 529 -10.23 -7.45 -16.80
N ALA A 530 -9.46 -8.25 -16.06
CA ALA A 530 -8.19 -7.82 -15.49
C ALA A 530 -7.04 -8.76 -15.88
N VAL A 531 -5.86 -8.19 -16.12
CA VAL A 531 -4.60 -8.91 -16.26
C VAL A 531 -3.67 -8.47 -15.14
N LEU A 532 -3.20 -9.41 -14.31
CA LEU A 532 -2.10 -9.17 -13.37
C LEU A 532 -0.81 -9.71 -13.98
N TYR A 533 0.08 -8.82 -14.42
CA TYR A 533 1.38 -9.17 -14.98
C TYR A 533 2.53 -8.96 -13.97
N VAL A 534 3.20 -10.05 -13.61
CA VAL A 534 4.36 -10.10 -12.73
C VAL A 534 5.61 -10.41 -13.58
N PRO A 535 6.46 -9.40 -13.91
CA PRO A 535 7.64 -9.60 -14.76
C PRO A 535 8.70 -10.50 -14.11
N GLY A 536 9.81 -10.83 -14.77
CA GLY A 536 10.86 -11.71 -14.23
C GLY A 536 11.96 -11.03 -13.40
N ARG A 537 11.64 -10.29 -12.33
CA ARG A 537 12.62 -9.69 -11.37
C ARG A 537 12.40 -10.10 -9.89
N ASN A 538 12.83 -9.34 -8.89
CA ASN A 538 12.57 -9.67 -7.47
C ASN A 538 11.23 -9.05 -7.01
N HIS A 539 10.30 -9.88 -6.53
CA HIS A 539 8.87 -9.53 -6.37
C HIS A 539 8.30 -9.65 -4.97
N GLY A 540 9.11 -9.82 -3.92
CA GLY A 540 8.57 -10.15 -2.59
C GLY A 540 7.47 -9.21 -2.09
N PHE A 541 7.54 -7.92 -2.44
CA PHE A 541 6.48 -6.97 -2.10
C PHE A 541 5.20 -7.16 -2.91
N ALA A 542 5.26 -7.59 -4.18
CA ALA A 542 4.10 -7.70 -5.06
C ALA A 542 3.13 -8.82 -4.66
N LEU A 543 3.64 -9.82 -3.94
CA LEU A 543 2.96 -11.04 -3.53
C LEU A 543 2.57 -11.02 -2.04
N GLU A 544 2.64 -9.85 -1.40
CA GLU A 544 2.06 -9.59 -0.09
C GLU A 544 0.53 -9.72 -0.17
N ASP A 545 -0.10 -10.33 0.85
CA ASP A 545 -1.53 -10.68 0.88
C ASP A 545 -2.44 -9.54 0.41
N ARG A 546 -2.25 -8.33 0.95
CA ARG A 546 -3.08 -7.16 0.65
C ARG A 546 -2.94 -6.70 -0.81
N ARG A 547 -1.71 -6.67 -1.33
CA ARG A 547 -1.41 -6.28 -2.71
C ARG A 547 -1.97 -7.29 -3.70
N PHE A 548 -1.79 -8.57 -3.40
CA PHE A 548 -2.29 -9.66 -4.23
C PHE A 548 -3.82 -9.71 -4.21
N ASN A 549 -4.45 -9.56 -3.04
CA ASN A 549 -5.89 -9.45 -2.89
C ASN A 549 -6.47 -8.28 -3.70
N VAL A 550 -5.88 -7.08 -3.59
CA VAL A 550 -6.29 -5.92 -4.41
C VAL A 550 -6.16 -6.22 -5.89
N ALA A 551 -5.01 -6.73 -6.34
CA ALA A 551 -4.75 -6.97 -7.76
C ALA A 551 -5.71 -7.99 -8.38
N THR A 552 -6.07 -9.05 -7.65
CA THR A 552 -6.89 -10.15 -8.19
C THR A 552 -8.40 -9.92 -8.13
N SER A 553 -8.85 -8.91 -7.38
CA SER A 553 -10.28 -8.65 -7.11
C SER A 553 -10.88 -7.45 -7.85
N ARG A 554 -10.25 -7.03 -8.96
CA ARG A 554 -10.69 -5.87 -9.76
C ARG A 554 -11.71 -6.23 -10.86
N SER A 555 -11.70 -7.48 -11.31
CA SER A 555 -12.48 -7.93 -12.46
C SER A 555 -13.93 -8.27 -12.12
N LEU A 556 -14.86 -7.99 -13.04
CA LEU A 556 -16.23 -8.47 -13.03
C LEU A 556 -16.35 -9.88 -13.63
N SER A 557 -15.47 -10.27 -14.54
CA SER A 557 -15.51 -11.60 -15.16
C SER A 557 -14.28 -12.42 -14.81
N THR A 558 -13.16 -12.07 -15.43
CA THR A 558 -11.95 -12.90 -15.42
C THR A 558 -10.74 -12.08 -14.99
N THR A 559 -9.94 -12.63 -14.09
CA THR A 559 -8.59 -12.14 -13.79
C THR A 559 -7.58 -13.12 -14.38
N LEU A 560 -6.76 -12.67 -15.34
CA LEU A 560 -5.64 -13.44 -15.89
C LEU A 560 -4.34 -13.04 -15.22
N ILE A 561 -3.75 -13.96 -14.45
CA ILE A 561 -2.45 -13.80 -13.81
C ILE A 561 -1.38 -14.35 -14.75
N ILE A 562 -0.47 -13.49 -15.19
CA ILE A 562 0.69 -13.82 -16.01
C ILE A 562 1.94 -13.56 -15.18
N SER A 563 2.79 -14.57 -15.00
CA SER A 563 4.11 -14.40 -14.39
C SER A 563 5.22 -14.85 -15.33
N ASP A 564 6.38 -14.22 -15.27
CA ASP A 564 7.54 -14.69 -16.05
C ASP A 564 8.30 -15.83 -15.40
N ILE A 565 8.16 -15.96 -14.08
CA ILE A 565 8.76 -17.00 -13.23
C ILE A 565 7.62 -17.62 -12.42
N PRO A 566 7.64 -18.94 -12.13
CA PRO A 566 6.61 -19.56 -11.31
C PRO A 566 6.47 -18.89 -9.95
N LEU A 567 5.25 -18.49 -9.58
CA LEU A 567 5.03 -17.75 -8.32
C LEU A 567 5.42 -18.55 -7.07
N ASN A 568 5.38 -19.88 -7.15
CA ASN A 568 5.79 -20.79 -6.08
C ASN A 568 7.30 -20.87 -5.83
N GLU A 569 8.13 -20.35 -6.74
CA GLU A 569 9.58 -20.30 -6.56
C GLU A 569 10.03 -19.10 -5.70
N PHE A 570 9.15 -18.14 -5.43
CA PHE A 570 9.49 -17.00 -4.58
C PHE A 570 9.32 -17.36 -3.09
N HIS A 571 10.40 -17.34 -2.32
CA HIS A 571 10.38 -17.60 -0.87
C HIS A 571 9.58 -16.59 -0.04
N THR A 572 9.17 -15.48 -0.66
CA THR A 572 8.45 -14.36 -0.05
C THR A 572 6.93 -14.44 -0.24
N VAL A 573 6.41 -15.43 -0.97
CA VAL A 573 4.96 -15.59 -1.13
C VAL A 573 4.33 -16.11 0.15
N SER A 574 3.28 -15.44 0.60
CA SER A 574 2.46 -15.87 1.73
C SER A 574 1.79 -17.23 1.47
N PRO A 575 1.61 -18.08 2.49
CA PRO A 575 0.81 -19.30 2.39
C PRO A 575 -0.60 -19.06 1.82
N ILE A 576 -1.22 -17.91 2.11
CA ILE A 576 -2.56 -17.55 1.61
C ILE A 576 -2.53 -17.34 0.08
N VAL A 577 -1.53 -16.59 -0.41
CA VAL A 577 -1.35 -16.37 -1.85
C VAL A 577 -0.98 -17.67 -2.57
N MET A 578 -0.16 -18.52 -1.96
CA MET A 578 0.15 -19.85 -2.49
C MET A 578 -1.11 -20.71 -2.63
N GLN A 579 -1.93 -20.77 -1.56
CA GLN A 579 -3.22 -21.47 -1.60
C GLN A 579 -4.13 -20.90 -2.70
N PHE A 580 -4.15 -19.58 -2.89
CA PHE A 580 -4.92 -18.96 -3.97
C PHE A 580 -4.43 -19.42 -5.35
N VAL A 581 -3.13 -19.29 -5.63
CA VAL A 581 -2.54 -19.61 -6.94
C VAL A 581 -2.65 -21.11 -7.27
N ASP A 582 -2.46 -21.99 -6.29
CA ASP A 582 -2.61 -23.43 -6.47
C ASP A 582 -4.05 -23.84 -6.80
N ASN A 583 -5.02 -23.05 -6.36
CA ASN A 583 -6.43 -23.27 -6.64
C ASN A 583 -6.95 -22.57 -7.91
N CYS A 584 -6.15 -21.73 -8.56
CA CYS A 584 -6.51 -21.13 -9.85
C CYS A 584 -6.66 -22.17 -10.98
N ASP A 585 -7.48 -21.83 -11.97
CA ASP A 585 -7.49 -22.53 -13.25
C ASP A 585 -6.19 -22.23 -14.00
N LYS A 586 -5.58 -23.23 -14.65
CA LYS A 586 -4.25 -23.08 -15.28
C LYS A 586 -4.35 -23.02 -16.79
N TYR A 587 -3.83 -21.96 -17.39
CA TYR A 587 -3.71 -21.82 -18.84
C TYR A 587 -2.36 -22.35 -19.34
N ASP A 588 -2.37 -23.24 -20.33
CA ASP A 588 -1.17 -23.92 -20.84
C ASP A 588 -0.29 -23.07 -21.78
N GLY A 589 -0.73 -21.86 -22.11
CA GLY A 589 -0.05 -20.98 -23.07
C GLY A 589 -0.40 -21.24 -24.53
N ARG A 590 -1.34 -22.15 -24.81
CA ARG A 590 -1.77 -22.50 -26.16
C ARG A 590 -3.29 -22.42 -26.30
N ALA A 591 -4.01 -23.48 -25.96
CA ALA A 591 -5.41 -23.63 -26.32
C ALA A 591 -6.26 -24.24 -25.20
N GLN A 592 -5.67 -24.60 -24.05
CA GLN A 592 -6.39 -25.31 -23.00
C GLN A 592 -6.28 -24.61 -21.65
N VAL A 593 -7.39 -24.65 -20.92
CA VAL A 593 -7.46 -24.34 -19.49
C VAL A 593 -7.70 -25.64 -18.73
N ILE A 594 -6.82 -25.93 -17.78
CA ILE A 594 -7.00 -27.01 -16.83
C ILE A 594 -7.81 -26.43 -15.67
N LYS A 595 -9.09 -26.80 -15.59
CA LYS A 595 -9.98 -26.38 -14.50
C LYS A 595 -9.58 -27.05 -13.18
N ASN A 596 -9.70 -26.31 -12.08
CA ASN A 596 -9.66 -26.86 -10.74
C ASN A 596 -11.09 -26.96 -10.18
N ASP A 597 -11.56 -28.19 -10.01
CA ASP A 597 -12.93 -28.49 -9.57
C ASP A 597 -13.06 -28.54 -8.04
N ARG A 598 -11.97 -28.30 -7.27
CA ARG A 598 -12.02 -28.28 -5.79
C ARG A 598 -12.82 -27.10 -5.21
N LEU A 599 -13.25 -26.17 -6.04
CA LEU A 599 -13.92 -24.92 -5.66
C LEU A 599 -15.42 -24.98 -6.00
N GLU A 600 -16.15 -25.97 -5.49
CA GLU A 600 -17.62 -25.94 -5.50
C GLU A 600 -18.12 -25.13 -4.29
N ALA A 601 -19.07 -24.22 -4.50
CA ALA A 601 -19.57 -23.30 -3.47
C ALA A 601 -20.67 -23.96 -2.63
N GLU A 602 -20.48 -24.06 -1.31
CA GLU A 602 -21.58 -24.33 -0.39
C GLU A 602 -22.49 -23.08 -0.25
N PRO A 603 -23.82 -23.22 -0.24
CA PRO A 603 -24.74 -22.10 -0.04
C PRO A 603 -24.55 -21.46 1.34
N ILE A 604 -24.86 -20.16 1.44
CA ILE A 604 -24.86 -19.43 2.71
C ILE A 604 -25.84 -20.13 3.65
N ALA A 605 -25.34 -20.77 4.71
CA ALA A 605 -26.21 -21.19 5.80
C ALA A 605 -26.87 -19.96 6.41
N GLU A 606 -28.19 -20.01 6.64
CA GLU A 606 -28.90 -18.96 7.35
C GLU A 606 -28.16 -18.59 8.66
N PRO A 607 -28.15 -17.31 9.07
CA PRO A 607 -27.51 -16.91 10.31
C PRO A 607 -28.09 -17.75 11.44
N SER A 608 -27.27 -18.63 12.01
CA SER A 608 -27.67 -19.42 13.16
C SER A 608 -28.04 -18.45 14.28
N ARG A 609 -29.27 -18.59 14.80
CA ARG A 609 -29.70 -17.95 16.05
C ARG A 609 -28.60 -18.17 17.09
N PRO A 610 -28.36 -17.21 18.00
CA PRO A 610 -27.42 -17.40 19.08
C PRO A 610 -27.78 -18.72 19.78
N VAL A 611 -26.84 -19.64 19.78
CA VAL A 611 -26.98 -20.92 20.48
C VAL A 611 -27.30 -20.57 21.92
N GLU A 612 -28.51 -20.96 22.37
CA GLU A 612 -28.88 -20.90 23.78
C GLU A 612 -27.76 -21.54 24.57
N ALA A 613 -27.23 -20.80 25.53
CA ALA A 613 -26.19 -21.26 26.43
C ALA A 613 -26.61 -22.60 27.03
N THR A 614 -25.90 -23.66 26.69
CA THR A 614 -25.98 -24.92 27.41
C THR A 614 -25.62 -24.64 28.89
N PRO A 615 -26.35 -25.23 29.86
CA PRO A 615 -26.15 -24.92 31.25
C PRO A 615 -24.72 -25.28 31.66
N LYS A 616 -23.99 -24.30 32.19
CA LYS A 616 -22.71 -24.53 32.88
C LYS A 616 -22.94 -25.58 33.97
N GLN A 617 -22.31 -26.74 33.82
CA GLN A 617 -22.14 -27.65 34.94
C GLN A 617 -21.25 -26.97 35.98
N GLU A 618 -21.83 -26.71 37.15
CA GLU A 618 -21.10 -26.33 38.36
C GLU A 618 -20.11 -27.45 38.71
N ILE A 619 -18.82 -27.14 38.62
CA ILE A 619 -17.79 -27.95 39.26
C ILE A 619 -17.40 -27.21 40.54
N SER A 620 -17.82 -27.80 41.66
CA SER A 620 -17.53 -27.38 43.02
C SER A 620 -16.03 -27.24 43.27
N THR A 621 -15.61 -26.08 43.77
CA THR A 621 -14.25 -25.82 44.28
C THR A 621 -13.98 -26.62 45.56
N PRO A 622 -12.96 -27.50 45.61
CA PRO A 622 -12.40 -27.97 46.87
C PRO A 622 -11.35 -26.97 47.36
N VAL A 623 -11.54 -26.50 48.59
CA VAL A 623 -10.52 -25.77 49.37
C VAL A 623 -9.37 -26.74 49.65
N ILE A 624 -8.16 -26.45 49.17
CA ILE A 624 -6.96 -27.24 49.51
C ILE A 624 -5.96 -26.34 50.22
N GLY A 625 -5.78 -26.60 51.52
CA GLY A 625 -4.76 -26.00 52.37
C GLY A 625 -3.37 -26.55 52.04
N VAL A 626 -2.37 -25.68 52.15
CA VAL A 626 -0.96 -25.99 51.90
C VAL A 626 -0.41 -26.86 53.03
N LYS A 627 0.05 -28.06 52.70
CA LYS A 627 0.87 -28.90 53.58
C LYS A 627 2.23 -29.07 52.93
N VAL A 628 3.27 -28.51 53.53
CA VAL A 628 4.65 -28.61 53.03
C VAL A 628 5.16 -30.03 53.26
N VAL A 629 5.32 -30.81 52.19
CA VAL A 629 5.89 -32.16 52.23
C VAL A 629 7.24 -32.13 51.50
N GLY A 630 8.28 -31.68 52.20
CA GLY A 630 9.68 -31.79 51.77
C GLY A 630 10.19 -30.65 50.88
N LYS A 631 11.49 -30.35 51.02
CA LYS A 631 12.22 -29.41 50.16
C LYS A 631 12.58 -30.09 48.86
N ILE A 632 12.21 -29.48 47.74
CA ILE A 632 12.66 -29.87 46.40
C ILE A 632 14.08 -29.36 46.22
N ASP A 633 15.00 -30.27 45.91
CA ASP A 633 16.36 -29.95 45.49
C ASP A 633 16.34 -29.53 44.00
N LEU A 634 16.53 -28.23 43.77
CA LEU A 634 16.49 -27.60 42.45
C LEU A 634 17.64 -28.04 41.53
N SER A 635 18.69 -28.67 42.05
CA SER A 635 19.78 -29.24 41.23
C SER A 635 19.32 -30.38 40.32
N LYS A 636 18.13 -30.95 40.56
CA LYS A 636 17.55 -32.03 39.76
C LYS A 636 16.73 -31.54 38.55
N PHE A 637 16.52 -30.24 38.40
CA PHE A 637 15.70 -29.64 37.33
C PHE A 637 16.49 -28.75 36.36
N GLU A 638 17.82 -28.66 36.49
CA GLU A 638 18.65 -28.05 35.46
C GLU A 638 18.72 -28.93 34.21
N ARG A 639 18.19 -28.43 33.09
CA ARG A 639 18.35 -29.07 31.78
C ARG A 639 19.82 -29.03 31.38
N LYS A 640 20.46 -30.20 31.23
CA LYS A 640 21.79 -30.29 30.60
C LYS A 640 21.75 -29.71 29.18
N LYS A 641 22.68 -28.79 28.88
CA LYS A 641 22.86 -28.17 27.55
C LYS A 641 23.11 -29.27 26.52
N LYS A 642 22.43 -29.18 25.36
CA LYS A 642 22.43 -30.18 24.29
C LYS A 642 23.86 -30.45 23.79
N GLU A 643 24.46 -31.56 24.21
CA GLU A 643 25.68 -32.10 23.62
C GLU A 643 25.31 -32.81 22.31
N LEU A 644 25.99 -32.47 21.22
CA LEU A 644 25.74 -33.04 19.89
C LEU A 644 26.44 -34.42 19.72
N SER A 645 27.36 -34.75 20.62
CA SER A 645 27.97 -36.07 20.88
C SER A 645 28.60 -36.03 22.27
N SER A 646 28.34 -37.01 23.15
CA SER A 646 28.82 -37.06 24.54
C SER A 646 30.34 -37.16 24.69
N ASP A 647 31.03 -37.45 23.60
CA ASP A 647 32.44 -37.84 23.56
C ASP A 647 33.32 -36.75 22.91
N LYS A 648 32.71 -35.60 22.53
CA LYS A 648 33.36 -34.50 21.81
C LYS A 648 33.25 -33.17 22.57
N LYS A 649 34.33 -32.39 22.59
CA LYS A 649 34.37 -31.04 23.22
C LYS A 649 33.47 -30.07 22.42
N ASN A 650 32.65 -29.28 23.10
CA ASN A 650 31.83 -28.23 22.46
C ASN A 650 32.60 -26.92 22.40
N TYR A 651 32.60 -26.28 21.24
CA TYR A 651 33.23 -24.99 21.02
C TYR A 651 32.20 -23.97 20.54
N TYR A 652 32.19 -22.78 21.14
CA TYR A 652 31.35 -21.68 20.65
C TYR A 652 32.16 -20.78 19.72
N ILE A 653 31.68 -20.64 18.49
CA ILE A 653 32.22 -19.68 17.52
C ILE A 653 31.26 -18.50 17.51
N ILE A 654 31.76 -17.30 17.80
CA ILE A 654 30.91 -16.11 17.94
C ILE A 654 31.07 -15.21 16.73
N ASP A 655 29.94 -14.85 16.11
CA ASP A 655 29.87 -13.90 15.02
C ASP A 655 29.93 -12.44 15.50
N THR A 656 30.42 -11.53 14.65
CA THR A 656 30.60 -10.10 14.95
C THR A 656 29.28 -9.43 15.37
N ASN A 657 28.18 -9.75 14.69
CA ASN A 657 26.85 -9.19 14.98
C ASN A 657 26.40 -9.46 16.43
N VAL A 658 26.85 -10.58 17.01
CA VAL A 658 26.50 -10.96 18.39
C VAL A 658 27.16 -10.04 19.41
N PHE A 659 28.40 -9.63 19.19
CA PHE A 659 29.10 -8.70 20.06
C PHE A 659 28.49 -7.29 20.02
N VAL A 660 27.99 -6.86 18.86
CA VAL A 660 27.31 -5.55 18.72
C VAL A 660 26.00 -5.53 19.52
N ASN A 661 25.27 -6.64 19.53
CA ASN A 661 23.97 -6.76 20.21
C ASN A 661 24.07 -7.20 21.69
N CYS A 662 25.16 -7.86 22.08
CA CYS A 662 25.42 -8.31 23.44
C CYS A 662 26.93 -8.28 23.73
N PRO A 663 27.48 -7.12 24.11
CA PRO A 663 28.94 -6.96 24.31
C PRO A 663 29.51 -7.82 25.45
N ASP A 664 28.66 -8.28 26.37
CA ASP A 664 29.03 -9.15 27.49
C ASP A 664 28.73 -10.64 27.18
N ILE A 665 28.67 -11.05 25.90
CA ILE A 665 28.23 -12.40 25.53
C ILE A 665 29.15 -13.52 26.07
N ILE A 666 30.45 -13.29 26.19
CA ILE A 666 31.40 -14.32 26.64
C ILE A 666 31.12 -14.73 28.09
N SER A 667 30.85 -13.78 28.98
CA SER A 667 30.51 -14.08 30.38
C SER A 667 29.18 -14.82 30.55
N LYS A 668 28.35 -14.87 29.50
CA LYS A 668 27.10 -15.64 29.46
C LYS A 668 27.27 -17.06 28.93
N ILE A 669 28.43 -17.38 28.36
CA ILE A 669 28.79 -18.75 28.00
C ILE A 669 29.32 -19.43 29.27
N ASP A 670 28.99 -20.70 29.48
CA ASP A 670 29.46 -21.45 30.64
C ASP A 670 30.96 -21.75 30.49
N ASN A 671 31.77 -21.42 31.51
CA ASN A 671 33.24 -21.43 31.47
C ASN A 671 33.85 -22.79 31.09
N LYS A 672 33.08 -23.89 31.19
CA LYS A 672 33.50 -25.21 30.73
C LYS A 672 33.58 -25.36 29.21
N TYR A 673 32.97 -24.45 28.45
CA TYR A 673 32.98 -24.46 26.98
C TYR A 673 33.95 -23.39 26.46
N PRO A 674 35.00 -23.76 25.71
CA PRO A 674 35.89 -22.80 25.09
C PRO A 674 35.19 -21.98 24.02
N VAL A 675 35.66 -20.75 23.85
CA VAL A 675 35.19 -19.81 22.84
C VAL A 675 36.26 -19.67 21.77
N ILE A 676 35.89 -19.84 20.51
CA ILE A 676 36.75 -19.62 19.36
C ILE A 676 36.36 -18.29 18.71
N LEU A 677 37.34 -17.41 18.54
CA LEU A 677 37.17 -16.13 17.87
C LEU A 677 38.00 -16.10 16.60
N SER A 678 37.31 -15.89 15.48
CA SER A 678 38.00 -15.62 14.22
C SER A 678 38.73 -14.29 14.30
N ALA A 679 39.97 -14.23 13.83
CA ALA A 679 40.70 -12.97 13.65
C ALA A 679 39.89 -11.96 12.80
N LYS A 680 38.98 -12.46 11.95
CA LYS A 680 38.08 -11.62 11.16
C LYS A 680 37.05 -10.88 12.01
N VAL A 681 36.54 -11.50 13.08
CA VAL A 681 35.60 -10.88 14.03
C VAL A 681 36.27 -9.73 14.76
N THR A 682 37.52 -9.91 15.19
CA THR A 682 38.30 -8.84 15.83
C THR A 682 38.58 -7.67 14.87
N ASP A 683 38.95 -7.96 13.62
CA ASP A 683 39.15 -6.96 12.55
C ASP A 683 37.85 -6.18 12.25
N GLU A 684 36.71 -6.85 12.25
CA GLU A 684 35.41 -6.23 12.01
C GLU A 684 34.95 -5.36 13.17
N LEU A 685 35.10 -5.84 14.41
CA LEU A 685 34.75 -5.05 15.60
C LEU A 685 35.54 -3.73 15.67
N ASP A 686 36.81 -3.74 15.25
CA ASP A 686 37.63 -2.54 15.23
C ASP A 686 37.21 -1.56 14.12
N LYS A 687 36.89 -2.09 12.92
CA LYS A 687 36.44 -1.27 11.76
C LYS A 687 35.01 -0.75 11.91
N MET A 688 34.15 -1.45 12.64
CA MET A 688 32.74 -1.09 12.84
C MET A 688 32.55 0.17 13.71
N LYS A 689 33.56 0.57 14.50
CA LYS A 689 33.57 1.81 15.29
C LYS A 689 33.33 3.09 14.48
N ILE A 690 33.52 3.05 13.17
CA ILE A 690 33.40 4.22 12.28
C ILE A 690 32.03 4.22 11.56
N LYS A 691 31.36 3.06 11.45
CA LYS A 691 30.17 2.87 10.58
C LYS A 691 28.85 2.68 11.33
N LEU A 692 28.88 2.38 12.63
CA LEU A 692 27.69 2.18 13.46
C LEU A 692 27.18 3.49 14.07
N ASP A 693 25.97 3.48 14.62
CA ASP A 693 25.42 4.56 15.44
C ASP A 693 26.11 4.65 16.82
N ASP A 694 25.79 5.68 17.62
CA ASP A 694 26.50 5.93 18.88
C ASP A 694 26.32 4.81 19.93
N GLU A 695 25.24 4.03 19.85
CA GLU A 695 25.01 2.87 20.71
C GLU A 695 25.80 1.65 20.22
N GLY A 696 25.76 1.35 18.92
CA GLY A 696 26.55 0.27 18.31
C GLY A 696 28.05 0.48 18.45
N LYS A 697 28.54 1.73 18.36
CA LYS A 697 29.94 2.09 18.64
C LYS A 697 30.33 1.78 20.09
N ARG A 698 29.50 2.20 21.05
CA ARG A 698 29.73 1.93 22.48
C ARG A 698 29.72 0.43 22.78
N ASN A 699 28.83 -0.33 22.15
CA ASN A 699 28.76 -1.78 22.32
C ASN A 699 29.99 -2.47 21.71
N ALA A 700 30.43 -2.08 20.51
CA ALA A 700 31.65 -2.62 19.91
C ALA A 700 32.91 -2.31 20.74
N GLU A 701 33.02 -1.09 21.27
CA GLU A 701 34.10 -0.71 22.21
C GLU A 701 34.06 -1.50 23.51
N LYS A 702 32.86 -1.68 24.09
CA LYS A 702 32.66 -2.48 25.29
C LYS A 702 33.03 -3.95 25.04
N ALA A 703 32.63 -4.52 23.90
CA ALA A 703 32.97 -5.88 23.51
C ALA A 703 34.49 -6.09 23.40
N LEU A 704 35.21 -5.17 22.73
CA LEU A 704 36.68 -5.24 22.64
C LEU A 704 37.36 -5.06 24.00
N ARG A 705 36.84 -4.17 24.85
CA ARG A 705 37.34 -4.02 26.22
C ARG A 705 37.11 -5.28 27.04
N ASN A 706 35.95 -5.93 26.91
CA ASN A 706 35.66 -7.17 27.60
C ASN A 706 36.58 -8.29 27.13
N LEU A 707 36.78 -8.44 25.82
CA LEU A 707 37.68 -9.42 25.22
C LEU A 707 39.12 -9.28 25.73
N ASN A 708 39.63 -8.06 25.84
CA ASN A 708 40.99 -7.81 26.33
C ASN A 708 41.16 -8.06 27.84
N ASN A 709 40.08 -8.01 28.61
CA ASN A 709 40.10 -8.19 30.07
C ASN A 709 39.56 -9.56 30.51
N GLU A 710 39.16 -10.42 29.58
CA GLU A 710 38.61 -11.73 29.89
C GLU A 710 39.71 -12.67 30.39
N THR A 711 39.48 -13.28 31.55
CA THR A 711 40.43 -14.18 32.23
C THR A 711 39.78 -15.46 32.72
N GLN A 712 38.45 -15.57 32.62
CA GLN A 712 37.68 -16.69 33.15
C GLN A 712 37.35 -17.77 32.10
N HIS A 713 37.41 -17.44 30.81
CA HIS A 713 37.13 -18.36 29.71
C HIS A 713 38.38 -18.73 28.92
N GLU A 714 38.44 -19.99 28.46
CA GLU A 714 39.41 -20.42 27.45
C GLU A 714 39.03 -19.82 26.09
N ILE A 715 39.69 -18.74 25.68
CA ILE A 715 39.50 -18.11 24.36
C ILE A 715 40.62 -18.56 23.40
N ILE A 716 40.21 -19.13 22.26
CA ILE A 716 41.10 -19.57 21.19
C ILE A 716 40.94 -18.61 20.01
N TYR A 717 42.01 -17.91 19.64
CA TYR A 717 42.03 -17.04 18.48
C TYR A 717 42.48 -17.81 17.24
N GLU A 718 41.68 -17.76 16.18
CA GLU A 718 41.92 -18.56 14.98
C GLU A 718 41.88 -17.71 13.70
N PHE A 719 42.82 -18.00 12.79
CA PHE A 719 42.79 -17.43 11.44
C PHE A 719 41.85 -18.23 10.54
N ALA A 720 41.18 -17.56 9.62
CA ALA A 720 40.33 -18.23 8.63
C ALA A 720 41.17 -19.14 7.71
N ASP A 721 40.68 -20.35 7.44
CA ASP A 721 41.25 -21.25 6.43
C ASP A 721 40.24 -21.48 5.31
N THR A 722 40.29 -20.61 4.30
CA THR A 722 39.33 -20.60 3.19
C THR A 722 39.50 -21.79 2.24
N SER A 723 40.54 -22.62 2.41
CA SER A 723 40.67 -23.88 1.67
C SER A 723 39.63 -24.93 2.09
N LEU A 724 39.09 -24.80 3.32
CA LEU A 724 38.05 -25.69 3.86
C LEU A 724 36.65 -25.40 3.31
N LEU A 725 36.47 -24.29 2.59
CA LEU A 725 35.18 -23.88 2.01
C LEU A 725 34.94 -24.55 0.64
N PRO A 726 33.69 -24.95 0.32
CA PRO A 726 33.33 -25.38 -1.04
C PRO A 726 33.58 -24.29 -2.08
N GLU A 727 33.77 -24.69 -3.34
CA GLU A 727 34.02 -23.75 -4.44
C GLU A 727 32.85 -22.79 -4.71
N ASP A 728 31.61 -23.21 -4.42
CA ASP A 728 30.41 -22.40 -4.56
C ASP A 728 30.32 -21.22 -3.56
N PHE A 729 31.20 -21.19 -2.55
CA PHE A 729 31.22 -20.13 -1.53
C PHE A 729 32.28 -19.08 -1.88
N ASP A 730 31.90 -17.80 -1.85
CA ASP A 730 32.85 -16.69 -2.01
C ASP A 730 33.89 -16.70 -0.88
N LYS A 731 35.13 -17.08 -1.20
CA LYS A 731 36.26 -17.16 -0.26
C LYS A 731 36.70 -15.80 0.29
N ARG A 732 36.24 -14.69 -0.31
CA ARG A 732 36.53 -13.31 0.15
C ARG A 732 35.48 -12.76 1.10
N SER A 733 34.34 -13.42 1.24
CA SER A 733 33.25 -13.01 2.13
C SER A 733 33.66 -13.17 3.60
N PRO A 734 33.55 -12.12 4.45
CA PRO A 734 33.89 -12.22 5.86
C PRO A 734 33.12 -13.29 6.63
N ASP A 735 31.81 -13.41 6.38
CA ASP A 735 30.97 -14.50 6.88
C ASP A 735 31.59 -15.88 6.59
N ASN A 736 32.03 -16.09 5.36
CA ASN A 736 32.59 -17.36 4.93
C ASN A 736 33.98 -17.59 5.58
N MET A 737 34.73 -16.52 5.86
CA MET A 737 35.97 -16.59 6.65
C MET A 737 35.71 -16.97 8.12
N ILE A 738 34.57 -16.58 8.70
CA ILE A 738 34.18 -16.99 10.05
C ILE A 738 33.69 -18.44 10.04
N VAL A 739 32.93 -18.84 9.03
CA VAL A 739 32.48 -20.23 8.83
C VAL A 739 33.66 -21.19 8.66
N SER A 740 34.71 -20.79 7.95
CA SER A 740 35.88 -21.64 7.75
C SER A 740 36.64 -21.93 9.06
N VAL A 741 36.58 -21.03 10.03
CA VAL A 741 37.08 -21.29 11.40
C VAL A 741 36.25 -22.38 12.07
N ALA A 742 34.92 -22.36 11.94
CA ALA A 742 34.08 -23.44 12.49
C ALA A 742 34.37 -24.79 11.85
N LEU A 743 34.72 -24.82 10.55
CA LEU A 743 35.07 -26.04 9.83
C LEU A 743 36.37 -26.71 10.31
N LYS A 744 37.34 -25.93 10.83
CA LYS A 744 38.56 -26.50 11.44
C LYS A 744 38.26 -27.43 12.61
N TYR A 745 37.15 -27.21 13.30
CA TYR A 745 36.74 -27.95 14.49
C TYR A 745 35.58 -28.91 14.21
N LYS A 746 35.35 -29.28 12.94
CA LYS A 746 34.26 -30.19 12.54
C LYS A 746 34.37 -31.59 13.16
N GLU A 747 35.57 -32.00 13.56
CA GLU A 747 35.80 -33.25 14.30
C GLU A 747 35.30 -33.18 15.76
N HIS A 748 35.03 -31.98 16.27
CA HIS A 748 34.40 -31.70 17.56
C HIS A 748 32.95 -31.24 17.38
N ASN A 749 32.39 -30.50 18.34
CA ASN A 749 31.04 -29.93 18.25
C ASN A 749 31.12 -28.39 18.13
N PRO A 750 31.36 -27.85 16.93
CA PRO A 750 31.37 -26.40 16.72
C PRO A 750 29.94 -25.86 16.69
N ILE A 751 29.68 -24.85 17.51
CA ILE A 751 28.40 -24.17 17.64
C ILE A 751 28.59 -22.71 17.26
N MET A 752 28.04 -22.32 16.10
CA MET A 752 28.04 -20.94 15.63
C MET A 752 26.94 -20.13 16.34
N LEU A 753 27.34 -19.18 17.16
CA LEU A 753 26.46 -18.20 17.77
C LEU A 753 26.35 -16.99 16.83
N THR A 754 25.22 -16.86 16.14
CA THR A 754 24.96 -15.77 15.18
C THR A 754 23.46 -15.49 15.05
N SER A 755 23.08 -14.22 14.94
CA SER A 755 21.71 -13.80 14.64
C SER A 755 21.46 -13.59 13.15
N ASP A 756 22.47 -13.78 12.30
CA ASP A 756 22.36 -13.62 10.85
C ASP A 756 21.75 -14.89 10.22
N ASN A 757 20.60 -14.75 9.56
CA ASN A 757 19.90 -15.88 8.94
C ASN A 757 20.69 -16.50 7.78
N GLY A 758 21.46 -15.70 7.03
CA GLY A 758 22.32 -16.16 5.95
C GLY A 758 23.48 -16.99 6.48
N LEU A 759 24.14 -16.53 7.54
CA LEU A 759 25.24 -17.27 8.19
C LEU A 759 24.73 -18.57 8.82
N GLN A 760 23.55 -18.56 9.45
CA GLN A 760 22.93 -19.78 9.98
C GLN A 760 22.66 -20.81 8.88
N LEU A 761 22.15 -20.38 7.72
CA LEU A 761 21.89 -21.26 6.59
C LEU A 761 23.20 -21.85 6.02
N LYS A 762 24.24 -21.02 5.86
CA LYS A 762 25.57 -21.46 5.42
C LYS A 762 26.16 -22.52 6.36
N CYS A 763 26.13 -22.29 7.67
CA CYS A 763 26.56 -23.27 8.66
C CYS A 763 25.74 -24.56 8.58
N LYS A 764 24.41 -24.48 8.41
CA LYS A 764 23.53 -25.63 8.28
C LYS A 764 23.87 -26.47 7.03
N ILE A 765 24.14 -25.83 5.89
CA ILE A 765 24.59 -26.50 4.65
C ILE A 765 25.89 -27.29 4.89
N LEU A 766 26.79 -26.73 5.69
CA LEU A 766 28.12 -27.30 5.95
C LEU A 766 28.15 -28.29 7.13
N GLY A 767 27.01 -28.53 7.77
CA GLY A 767 26.87 -29.43 8.92
C GLY A 767 27.37 -28.86 10.25
N VAL A 768 27.47 -27.53 10.37
CA VAL A 768 27.84 -26.82 11.60
C VAL A 768 26.57 -26.40 12.33
N SER A 769 26.50 -26.67 13.63
CA SER A 769 25.34 -26.30 14.45
C SER A 769 25.31 -24.80 14.70
N THR A 770 24.12 -24.21 14.74
CA THR A 770 23.93 -22.77 14.98
C THR A 770 22.99 -22.51 16.15
N VAL A 771 23.17 -21.36 16.79
CA VAL A 771 22.26 -20.85 17.80
C VAL A 771 22.15 -19.33 17.65
N SER A 772 20.94 -18.80 17.57
CA SER A 772 20.71 -17.35 17.57
C SER A 772 20.92 -16.75 18.95
N LEU A 773 21.35 -15.49 19.03
CA LEU A 773 21.51 -14.78 20.32
C LEU A 773 20.22 -14.80 21.15
N LYS A 774 19.05 -14.57 20.55
CA LYS A 774 17.74 -14.61 21.23
C LYS A 774 17.48 -15.98 21.87
N ASN A 775 17.75 -17.06 21.16
CA ASN A 775 17.58 -18.43 21.68
C ASN A 775 18.67 -18.81 22.69
N PHE A 776 19.87 -18.25 22.57
CA PHE A 776 20.94 -18.46 23.53
C PHE A 776 20.62 -17.81 24.89
N LEU A 777 20.12 -16.58 24.88
CA LEU A 777 19.78 -15.82 26.10
C LEU A 777 18.49 -16.28 26.80
N ARG A 778 17.62 -17.04 26.10
CA ARG A 778 16.42 -17.66 26.67
C ARG A 778 16.72 -19.00 27.38
N ARG A 779 17.94 -19.52 27.25
CA ARG A 779 18.42 -20.76 27.85
C ARG A 779 19.31 -20.44 29.04
#